data_AF-A0A348T2Q9-F1
#
_entry.id   AF-A0A348T2Q9-F1
#
_cell.length_a   1.000
_cell.length_b   1.000
_cell.length_c   1.000
_cell.angle_alpha   90.00
_cell.angle_beta   90.00
_cell.angle_gamma   90.00
#
_symmetry.space_group_name_H-M   'P 1'
#
loop_
_entity.id
_entity.type
_entity.pdbx_description
1 polymer ?
#
loop_
_entity_poly.entity_id
_entity_poly.type
_entity_poly.pdbx_seq_one_letter_code
_entity_poly.pdbx_strand_id
1 'polypeptide(L)'
;MRKVKCSKANIALSPIIMYNKTVCKQPKAGEGFMQKIKDFCKRHRLLWLTLLLALAAAAVAAWAGFDLGQRVDNQPVYEIVNDDYTRTVVIPATADAATQDDGTTGLYLPVPLKSGQRIYGVRLDLTTHNWAFRQGTLYAALLDADGNAVANGELDCITIKDDTFAAITFDVPYTAPGTADAEADYDLANPNMTLRLWYTPGDDWDVYHLLGLWTDADTSQQMTRRNANGTTDSIVGHPALQYVVNDSGSWSHVISRLLGVLTFAAVVAGFILLTHRAKLWQVVLVCGAVLGVAFAFLTPPLVGPDEYTHLAKCYRQSSTLLGQPVADDDDMLLVRSCDAPYFKNHTGDIGIYAYKEMLEHLGDVGCSGETTVSSDTYVTADPINNTLYLGQIAGITLARMMGLGFHGMLLLGRLCNLALYLALAAAAVNIAPQRLRGIFAGVALLAQPLQLAGSLSADAAVLGYLFCFTALCLTLRTRPARWPETVAAVVLAALIGPAKAIYLPAVLLIFMIPDANLALPGKRWPVGPIAKVLALVLAAIGWVQVNMGAALYAARDVDTVGILRAGGAAAAGAALLALLYWKIRRDPKKKKIFLGAIAAVVVLAIPVGLYKLTHMWGGLTPEQLVGSIQENGDSIYTYSAGYICRNLPNTAKLLLRSFSAQGAQWVQGVLGTALGEPIVYTVDASWVLGVGFILALLAAALPQAGETVPLGHRTKAGVWGIVLCVIALSFVTALNWTPINYTTIFGLQGRYWLPVLPLVLALVHHNRTFAVQKPAERKAVFAMLCLTSFVILQGAGLYATFQMPS
;
A
#
# COMPACT_ATOMS: atom_id res chain seq x y z
N MET A 1 24.94 -11.04 79.99
CA MET A 1 25.27 -12.24 80.80
C MET A 1 24.08 -13.20 80.70
N ARG A 2 24.20 -14.52 80.59
CA ARG A 2 25.36 -15.45 80.65
C ARG A 2 25.48 -16.25 79.34
N LYS A 3 26.63 -16.78 78.91
CA LYS A 3 28.06 -16.45 79.14
C LYS A 3 28.89 -17.19 78.05
N VAL A 4 29.78 -16.46 77.35
CA VAL A 4 31.22 -16.80 77.12
C VAL A 4 31.52 -17.94 76.12
N LYS A 5 32.47 -17.86 75.16
CA LYS A 5 33.86 -17.32 75.17
C LYS A 5 34.22 -16.74 73.78
N CYS A 6 34.55 -15.44 73.66
CA CYS A 6 35.92 -14.89 73.43
C CYS A 6 36.67 -15.49 72.24
N SER A 7 37.10 -14.72 71.22
CA SER A 7 38.25 -13.78 71.23
C SER A 7 38.38 -13.17 69.82
N LYS A 8 38.85 -11.94 69.51
CA LYS A 8 39.38 -10.76 70.25
C LYS A 8 39.20 -9.50 69.33
N ALA A 9 39.47 -8.29 69.84
CA ALA A 9 39.72 -7.09 69.02
C ALA A 9 40.75 -6.17 69.71
N ASN A 10 41.61 -5.49 68.94
CA ASN A 10 42.40 -4.32 69.34
C ASN A 10 42.01 -3.18 68.38
N ILE A 11 41.20 -2.19 68.78
CA ILE A 11 41.49 -1.01 69.63
C ILE A 11 42.24 0.09 68.86
N ALA A 12 41.50 1.17 68.54
CA ALA A 12 41.94 2.57 68.73
C ALA A 12 40.73 3.54 68.64
N LEU A 13 40.24 3.96 69.81
CA LEU A 13 39.80 5.33 70.18
C LEU A 13 38.60 6.02 69.50
N SER A 14 37.56 6.26 70.32
CA SER A 14 36.51 7.31 70.17
C SER A 14 36.91 8.56 70.99
N PRO A 15 36.20 9.73 70.98
CA PRO A 15 34.74 9.93 71.15
C PRO A 15 34.11 10.84 70.05
N ILE A 16 32.78 10.98 69.91
CA ILE A 16 31.86 11.79 70.74
C ILE A 16 30.43 11.20 70.72
N ILE A 17 29.72 11.41 71.82
CA ILE A 17 28.41 10.83 72.17
C ILE A 17 27.25 11.61 71.51
N MET A 18 26.26 10.92 70.95
CA MET A 18 24.84 11.25 71.18
C MET A 18 23.93 10.03 71.04
N TYR A 19 22.93 10.00 71.92
CA TYR A 19 21.89 8.96 72.07
C TYR A 19 21.24 8.53 70.74
N ASN A 20 20.96 7.23 70.60
CA ASN A 20 19.84 6.80 69.76
C ASN A 20 18.99 5.73 70.47
N LYS A 21 17.74 6.08 70.77
CA LYS A 21 16.77 5.18 71.41
C LYS A 21 16.35 4.10 70.41
N THR A 22 16.50 2.83 70.77
CA THR A 22 15.86 1.70 70.08
C THR A 22 14.35 1.74 70.31
N VAL A 23 13.64 2.52 69.50
CA VAL A 23 12.17 2.47 69.43
C VAL A 23 11.79 1.28 68.55
N CYS A 24 11.36 0.18 69.18
CA CYS A 24 10.58 -0.85 68.50
C CYS A 24 9.23 -0.25 68.07
N LYS A 25 9.15 0.32 66.87
CA LYS A 25 7.87 0.64 66.25
C LYS A 25 7.17 -0.67 65.92
N GLN A 26 6.07 -0.95 66.62
CA GLN A 26 5.03 -1.81 66.04
C GLN A 26 4.58 -1.18 64.70
N PRO A 27 4.36 -1.98 63.64
CA PRO A 27 3.94 -1.44 62.36
C PRO A 27 2.57 -0.78 62.50
N LYS A 28 2.43 0.46 62.04
CA LYS A 28 1.13 1.14 62.08
C LYS A 28 0.14 0.40 61.19
N ALA A 29 -1.06 0.14 61.71
CA ALA A 29 -2.17 -0.43 60.93
C ALA A 29 -2.49 0.51 59.75
N GLY A 30 -2.02 0.12 58.55
CA GLY A 30 -2.06 0.95 57.34
C GLY A 30 -0.80 0.81 56.47
N GLU A 31 0.39 0.78 57.07
CA GLU A 31 1.66 0.64 56.33
C GLU A 31 1.73 -0.70 55.59
N GLY A 32 1.30 -1.79 56.25
CA GLY A 32 1.24 -3.12 55.64
C GLY A 32 0.22 -3.26 54.50
N PHE A 33 -0.83 -2.43 54.45
CA PHE A 33 -1.80 -2.43 53.35
C PHE A 33 -1.22 -1.73 52.11
N MET A 34 -0.63 -0.55 52.29
CA MET A 34 0.05 0.17 51.21
C MET A 34 1.25 -0.62 50.64
N GLN A 35 1.97 -1.36 51.49
CA GLN A 35 3.02 -2.28 51.07
C GLN A 35 2.46 -3.44 50.21
N LYS A 36 1.37 -4.09 50.68
CA LYS A 36 0.66 -5.14 49.92
C LYS A 36 0.17 -4.63 48.55
N ILE A 37 -0.36 -3.42 48.46
CA ILE A 37 -0.76 -2.81 47.18
C ILE A 37 0.46 -2.62 46.27
N LYS A 38 1.58 -2.07 46.79
CA LYS A 38 2.81 -1.91 46.01
C LYS A 38 3.35 -3.24 45.50
N ASP A 39 3.36 -4.28 46.32
CA ASP A 39 3.81 -5.62 45.94
C ASP A 39 2.85 -6.31 44.96
N PHE A 40 1.54 -6.10 45.10
CA PHE A 40 0.53 -6.53 44.13
C PHE A 40 0.71 -5.84 42.78
N CYS A 41 0.79 -4.51 42.74
CA CYS A 41 1.03 -3.74 41.51
C CYS A 41 2.39 -4.09 40.86
N LYS A 42 3.41 -4.40 41.66
CA LYS A 42 4.72 -4.88 41.16
C LYS A 42 4.64 -6.29 40.58
N ARG A 43 3.88 -7.20 41.21
CA ARG A 43 3.61 -8.56 40.73
C ARG A 43 2.81 -8.57 39.42
N HIS A 44 1.80 -7.71 39.33
CA HIS A 44 0.89 -7.61 38.17
C HIS A 44 1.28 -6.48 37.18
N ARG A 45 2.51 -5.94 37.28
CA ARG A 45 2.94 -4.78 36.48
C ARG A 45 2.76 -4.96 34.98
N LEU A 46 3.05 -6.14 34.44
CA LEU A 46 2.89 -6.43 33.01
C LEU A 46 1.40 -6.40 32.61
N LEU A 47 0.51 -6.96 33.43
CA LEU A 47 -0.94 -6.94 33.20
C LEU A 47 -1.48 -5.50 33.20
N TRP A 48 -1.06 -4.67 34.16
CA TRP A 48 -1.44 -3.25 34.19
C TRP A 48 -0.92 -2.46 32.98
N LEU A 49 0.31 -2.73 32.52
CA LEU A 49 0.84 -2.10 31.30
C LEU A 49 0.12 -2.58 30.04
N THR A 50 -0.25 -3.86 29.95
CA THR A 50 -1.06 -4.39 28.83
C THR A 50 -2.45 -3.75 28.82
N LEU A 51 -3.10 -3.61 29.98
CA LEU A 51 -4.41 -2.97 30.08
C LEU A 51 -4.36 -1.49 29.68
N LEU A 52 -3.37 -0.73 30.16
CA LEU A 52 -3.18 0.67 29.79
C LEU A 52 -2.92 0.83 28.28
N LEU A 53 -2.11 -0.05 27.69
CA LEU A 53 -1.86 -0.05 26.25
C LEU A 53 -3.13 -0.40 25.46
N ALA A 54 -3.89 -1.41 25.90
CA ALA A 54 -5.15 -1.80 25.26
C ALA A 54 -6.17 -0.64 25.28
N LEU A 55 -6.35 0.02 26.44
CA LEU A 55 -7.22 1.19 26.55
C LEU A 55 -6.77 2.34 25.63
N ALA A 56 -5.47 2.61 25.55
CA ALA A 56 -4.93 3.64 24.65
C ALA A 56 -5.14 3.27 23.16
N ALA A 57 -4.91 2.01 22.77
CA ALA A 57 -5.12 1.54 21.41
C ALA A 57 -6.60 1.57 21.01
N ALA A 58 -7.50 1.17 21.91
CA ALA A 58 -8.94 1.24 21.70
C ALA A 58 -9.44 2.69 21.57
N ALA A 59 -8.95 3.60 22.41
CA ALA A 59 -9.29 5.03 22.33
C ALA A 59 -8.81 5.66 21.01
N VAL A 60 -7.60 5.33 20.54
CA VAL A 60 -7.09 5.78 19.24
C VAL A 60 -7.91 5.23 18.07
N ALA A 61 -8.26 3.95 18.09
CA ALA A 61 -9.09 3.34 17.05
C ALA A 61 -10.51 3.92 17.01
N ALA A 62 -11.12 4.16 18.18
CA ALA A 62 -12.42 4.80 18.29
C ALA A 62 -12.39 6.26 17.80
N TRP A 63 -11.33 7.02 18.15
CA TRP A 63 -11.15 8.38 17.64
C TRP A 63 -10.99 8.42 16.13
N ALA A 64 -10.17 7.54 15.54
CA ALA A 64 -10.00 7.45 14.09
C ALA A 64 -11.32 7.13 13.37
N GLY A 65 -12.15 6.23 13.93
CA GLY A 65 -13.46 5.93 13.36
C GLY A 65 -14.49 7.04 13.51
N PHE A 66 -14.41 7.84 14.58
CA PHE A 66 -15.23 9.05 14.74
C PHE A 66 -14.83 10.15 13.75
N ASP A 67 -13.53 10.44 13.65
CA ASP A 67 -12.98 11.42 12.70
C ASP A 67 -13.24 11.04 11.24
N LEU A 68 -13.30 9.73 10.92
CA LEU A 68 -13.70 9.27 9.59
C LEU A 68 -15.17 9.57 9.29
N GLY A 69 -16.08 9.16 10.17
CA GLY A 69 -17.52 9.36 9.95
C GLY A 69 -17.91 10.81 9.78
N GLN A 70 -17.31 11.71 10.56
CA GLN A 70 -17.49 13.16 10.43
C GLN A 70 -17.09 13.75 9.06
N ARG A 71 -16.40 12.99 8.20
CA ARG A 71 -15.92 13.46 6.88
C ARG A 71 -16.59 12.78 5.69
N VAL A 72 -17.07 11.54 5.84
CA VAL A 72 -17.51 10.71 4.70
C VAL A 72 -18.86 10.02 4.88
N ASP A 73 -19.50 10.12 6.04
CA ASP A 73 -20.86 9.60 6.23
C ASP A 73 -21.90 10.56 5.60
N ASN A 74 -23.03 9.98 5.19
CA ASN A 74 -24.18 10.66 4.57
C ASN A 74 -23.78 11.58 3.40
N GLN A 75 -22.97 11.07 2.46
CA GLN A 75 -22.46 11.80 1.28
C GLN A 75 -23.17 11.31 -0.01
N PRO A 76 -24.41 11.73 -0.29
CA PRO A 76 -25.17 11.24 -1.45
C PRO A 76 -24.52 11.57 -2.80
N VAL A 77 -24.74 10.68 -3.78
CA VAL A 77 -24.44 10.84 -5.20
C VAL A 77 -25.75 10.95 -5.97
N TYR A 78 -25.82 11.87 -6.92
CA TYR A 78 -27.04 12.24 -7.62
C TYR A 78 -26.98 11.92 -9.12
N GLU A 79 -28.09 11.42 -9.68
CA GLU A 79 -28.35 11.32 -11.12
C GLU A 79 -29.46 12.33 -11.47
N ILE A 80 -29.24 13.18 -12.48
CA ILE A 80 -30.20 14.23 -12.87
C ILE A 80 -31.32 13.60 -13.70
N VAL A 81 -32.58 13.83 -13.29
CA VAL A 81 -33.77 13.42 -14.07
C VAL A 81 -34.33 14.61 -14.84
N ASN A 82 -34.45 15.77 -14.20
CA ASN A 82 -34.80 17.05 -14.81
C ASN A 82 -34.15 18.22 -14.07
N ASP A 83 -33.58 19.18 -14.81
CA ASP A 83 -32.88 20.38 -14.30
C ASP A 83 -33.42 21.71 -14.89
N ASP A 84 -34.55 21.71 -15.61
CA ASP A 84 -35.18 22.94 -16.17
C ASP A 84 -36.37 23.41 -15.32
N TYR A 85 -36.26 24.62 -14.76
CA TYR A 85 -37.19 25.17 -13.75
C TYR A 85 -37.69 26.57 -14.15
N THR A 86 -39.01 26.70 -14.27
CA THR A 86 -39.65 27.95 -14.74
C THR A 86 -40.78 28.44 -13.83
N ARG A 87 -41.31 27.60 -12.95
CA ARG A 87 -42.38 27.93 -11.98
C ARG A 87 -42.32 27.02 -10.77
N THR A 88 -43.11 27.33 -9.74
CA THR A 88 -43.18 26.57 -8.50
C THR A 88 -44.58 25.99 -8.27
N VAL A 89 -44.62 24.80 -7.65
CA VAL A 89 -45.84 24.05 -7.31
C VAL A 89 -45.86 23.80 -5.82
N VAL A 90 -46.97 24.12 -5.16
CA VAL A 90 -47.12 23.99 -3.70
C VAL A 90 -47.27 22.53 -3.29
N ILE A 91 -46.42 22.08 -2.36
CA ILE A 91 -46.50 20.78 -1.67
C ILE A 91 -47.60 20.86 -0.59
N PRO A 92 -48.58 19.93 -0.58
CA PRO A 92 -49.64 19.93 0.43
C PRO A 92 -49.15 19.71 1.86
N ALA A 93 -49.73 20.45 2.81
CA ALA A 93 -49.62 20.19 4.23
C ALA A 93 -50.75 19.28 4.74
N THR A 94 -50.48 18.50 5.78
CA THR A 94 -51.51 17.86 6.60
C THR A 94 -52.39 18.89 7.32
N ALA A 95 -53.52 18.45 7.88
CA ALA A 95 -54.53 19.34 8.44
C ALA A 95 -54.07 20.14 9.67
N ASP A 96 -53.17 19.57 10.47
CA ASP A 96 -52.60 20.17 11.69
C ASP A 96 -51.22 19.54 12.01
N ALA A 97 -50.48 20.15 12.93
CA ALA A 97 -49.17 19.67 13.38
C ALA A 97 -49.21 18.35 14.18
N ALA A 98 -50.40 17.87 14.58
CA ALA A 98 -50.57 16.59 15.27
C ALA A 98 -50.71 15.41 14.29
N THR A 99 -51.12 15.69 13.05
CA THR A 99 -51.37 14.70 11.99
C THR A 99 -50.12 14.55 11.12
N GLN A 100 -49.29 13.54 11.43
CA GLN A 100 -48.06 13.23 10.67
C GLN A 100 -48.34 12.65 9.28
N ASP A 101 -49.36 11.79 9.15
CA ASP A 101 -49.85 11.28 7.88
C ASP A 101 -51.35 10.93 7.99
N ASP A 102 -52.16 11.41 7.04
CA ASP A 102 -53.58 11.06 6.88
C ASP A 102 -53.82 9.96 5.81
N GLY A 103 -52.74 9.46 5.21
CA GLY A 103 -52.72 8.43 4.17
C GLY A 103 -53.14 8.90 2.76
N THR A 104 -53.49 10.18 2.56
CA THR A 104 -54.08 10.66 1.30
C THR A 104 -53.56 12.01 0.80
N THR A 105 -53.14 12.91 1.68
CA THR A 105 -52.63 14.24 1.35
C THR A 105 -51.24 14.14 0.73
N GLY A 106 -50.95 14.97 -0.27
CA GLY A 106 -49.62 15.06 -0.87
C GLY A 106 -49.62 15.35 -2.37
N LEU A 107 -48.43 15.62 -2.89
CA LEU A 107 -48.12 15.73 -4.30
C LEU A 107 -47.58 14.39 -4.80
N TYR A 108 -48.27 13.80 -5.76
CA TYR A 108 -47.98 12.49 -6.35
C TYR A 108 -47.34 12.67 -7.72
N LEU A 109 -46.13 12.15 -7.87
CA LEU A 109 -45.20 12.40 -8.97
C LEU A 109 -44.81 11.06 -9.63
N PRO A 110 -45.02 10.83 -10.93
CA PRO A 110 -44.51 9.62 -11.57
C PRO A 110 -42.97 9.58 -11.57
N VAL A 111 -42.41 8.42 -11.21
CA VAL A 111 -40.96 8.20 -11.07
C VAL A 111 -40.56 7.01 -11.96
N PRO A 112 -40.13 7.25 -13.22
CA PRO A 112 -39.67 6.19 -14.10
C PRO A 112 -38.31 5.65 -13.63
N LEU A 113 -38.23 4.33 -13.41
CA LEU A 113 -37.00 3.63 -13.04
C LEU A 113 -36.66 2.56 -14.08
N LYS A 114 -35.38 2.46 -14.43
CA LYS A 114 -34.84 1.41 -15.31
C LYS A 114 -34.82 0.06 -14.58
N SER A 115 -34.87 -1.04 -15.34
CA SER A 115 -34.68 -2.39 -14.79
C SER A 115 -33.39 -2.50 -13.96
N GLY A 116 -33.49 -3.07 -12.75
CA GLY A 116 -32.37 -3.19 -11.81
C GLY A 116 -31.87 -1.88 -11.19
N GLN A 117 -32.41 -0.70 -11.53
CA GLN A 117 -31.94 0.58 -10.98
C GLN A 117 -32.23 0.66 -9.47
N ARG A 118 -31.22 1.04 -8.70
CA ARG A 118 -31.30 1.21 -7.24
C ARG A 118 -31.28 2.69 -6.88
N ILE A 119 -32.26 3.12 -6.09
CA ILE A 119 -32.36 4.48 -5.57
C ILE A 119 -32.40 4.48 -4.04
N TYR A 120 -31.65 5.41 -3.46
CA TYR A 120 -31.50 5.63 -2.02
C TYR A 120 -32.36 6.79 -1.53
N GLY A 121 -33.08 7.48 -2.42
CA GLY A 121 -33.80 8.69 -2.10
C GLY A 121 -33.98 9.58 -3.32
N VAL A 122 -34.47 10.79 -3.07
CA VAL A 122 -34.69 11.83 -4.09
C VAL A 122 -34.10 13.14 -3.63
N ARG A 123 -33.73 13.99 -4.58
CA ARG A 123 -33.28 15.35 -4.33
C ARG A 123 -34.12 16.30 -5.16
N LEU A 124 -34.66 17.32 -4.51
CA LEU A 124 -35.71 18.19 -5.04
C LEU A 124 -35.28 19.64 -4.88
N ASP A 125 -35.48 20.49 -5.89
CA ASP A 125 -35.26 21.93 -5.76
C ASP A 125 -36.49 22.56 -5.10
N LEU A 126 -36.29 23.06 -3.87
CA LEU A 126 -37.35 23.51 -2.99
C LEU A 126 -37.25 25.01 -2.75
N THR A 127 -38.40 25.67 -2.78
CA THR A 127 -38.55 27.07 -2.40
C THR A 127 -39.27 27.17 -1.06
N THR A 128 -38.74 28.00 -0.16
CA THR A 128 -39.45 28.44 1.05
C THR A 128 -40.22 29.73 0.78
N HIS A 129 -40.10 30.31 -0.41
CA HIS A 129 -40.65 31.59 -0.86
C HIS A 129 -40.05 32.81 -0.14
N ASN A 130 -38.72 32.88 -0.05
CA ASN A 130 -37.92 33.90 0.66
C ASN A 130 -38.09 33.88 2.19
N TRP A 131 -38.43 32.73 2.78
CA TRP A 131 -38.50 32.56 4.24
C TRP A 131 -37.19 31.97 4.78
N ALA A 132 -36.61 32.63 5.79
CA ALA A 132 -35.28 32.31 6.29
C ALA A 132 -35.16 30.90 6.90
N PHE A 133 -36.23 30.40 7.53
CA PHE A 133 -36.34 29.05 8.10
C PHE A 133 -37.81 28.59 8.06
N ARG A 134 -38.03 27.29 7.99
CA ARG A 134 -39.33 26.59 8.16
C ARG A 134 -39.24 25.64 9.35
N GLN A 135 -40.33 25.38 10.06
CA GLN A 135 -40.40 24.27 11.02
C GLN A 135 -41.27 23.14 10.45
N GLY A 136 -41.29 21.98 11.12
CA GLY A 136 -41.98 20.79 10.65
C GLY A 136 -41.12 19.88 9.77
N THR A 137 -41.76 18.87 9.18
CA THR A 137 -41.09 17.77 8.49
C THR A 137 -41.68 17.56 7.10
N LEU A 138 -40.81 17.50 6.09
CA LEU A 138 -41.14 17.09 4.73
C LEU A 138 -40.92 15.59 4.60
N TYR A 139 -41.94 14.88 4.13
CA TYR A 139 -41.91 13.43 3.94
C TYR A 139 -41.95 13.07 2.45
N ALA A 140 -41.30 11.95 2.12
CA ALA A 140 -41.30 11.35 0.80
C ALA A 140 -41.55 9.84 0.91
N ALA A 141 -42.57 9.34 0.21
CA ALA A 141 -42.86 7.91 0.10
C ALA A 141 -42.82 7.48 -1.37
N LEU A 142 -41.99 6.50 -1.71
CA LEU A 142 -42.03 5.83 -3.01
C LEU A 142 -43.10 4.75 -2.96
N LEU A 143 -44.08 4.85 -3.86
CA LEU A 143 -45.22 3.96 -3.95
C LEU A 143 -45.08 3.02 -5.17
N ASP A 144 -45.47 1.76 -4.97
CA ASP A 144 -45.66 0.81 -6.07
C ASP A 144 -46.92 1.10 -6.91
N ALA A 145 -47.15 0.28 -7.94
CA ALA A 145 -48.29 0.43 -8.85
C ALA A 145 -49.66 0.17 -8.18
N ASP A 146 -49.68 -0.49 -7.02
CA ASP A 146 -50.88 -0.74 -6.21
C ASP A 146 -51.08 0.37 -5.14
N GLY A 147 -50.12 1.30 -5.01
CA GLY A 147 -50.14 2.42 -4.07
C GLY A 147 -49.51 2.13 -2.71
N ASN A 148 -48.83 1.00 -2.51
CA ASN A 148 -48.16 0.68 -1.25
C ASN A 148 -46.80 1.36 -1.17
N ALA A 149 -46.44 1.90 0.00
CA ALA A 149 -45.12 2.47 0.22
C ALA A 149 -44.04 1.37 0.28
N VAL A 150 -43.11 1.40 -0.69
CA VAL A 150 -41.95 0.49 -0.78
C VAL A 150 -40.67 1.10 -0.20
N ALA A 151 -40.61 2.42 -0.08
CA ALA A 151 -39.56 3.15 0.62
C ALA A 151 -40.13 4.49 1.16
N ASN A 152 -39.64 4.94 2.31
CA ASN A 152 -40.02 6.21 2.93
C ASN A 152 -38.76 6.98 3.34
N GLY A 153 -38.84 8.30 3.42
CA GLY A 153 -37.80 9.17 3.97
C GLY A 153 -38.38 10.49 4.48
N GLU A 154 -37.64 11.15 5.37
CA GLU A 154 -38.05 12.40 6.00
C GLU A 154 -36.91 13.43 5.99
N LEU A 155 -37.27 14.72 6.01
CA LEU A 155 -36.36 15.84 6.05
C LEU A 155 -36.92 16.95 6.95
N ASP A 156 -36.16 17.34 7.97
CA ASP A 156 -36.47 18.50 8.82
C ASP A 156 -36.40 19.79 7.97
N CYS A 157 -37.52 20.52 7.91
CA CYS A 157 -37.65 21.70 7.08
C CYS A 157 -36.73 22.86 7.50
N ILE A 158 -36.14 22.83 8.70
CA ILE A 158 -35.13 23.81 9.13
C ILE A 158 -33.82 23.70 8.34
N THR A 159 -33.59 22.57 7.66
CA THR A 159 -32.39 22.32 6.85
C THR A 159 -32.50 22.83 5.41
N ILE A 160 -33.73 23.10 4.95
CA ILE A 160 -34.04 23.56 3.59
C ILE A 160 -33.62 25.04 3.46
N LYS A 161 -32.92 25.37 2.37
CA LYS A 161 -32.62 26.75 1.99
C LYS A 161 -33.46 27.11 0.77
N ASP A 162 -33.92 28.37 0.73
CA ASP A 162 -34.75 28.88 -0.35
C ASP A 162 -34.06 28.78 -1.71
N ASP A 163 -34.81 28.32 -2.71
CA ASP A 163 -34.38 28.04 -4.09
C ASP A 163 -33.08 27.21 -4.13
N THR A 164 -33.07 26.10 -3.39
CA THR A 164 -32.00 25.10 -3.47
C THR A 164 -32.49 23.66 -3.39
N PHE A 165 -31.69 22.79 -4.03
CA PHE A 165 -31.83 21.36 -3.92
C PHE A 165 -31.55 20.78 -2.52
N ALA A 166 -32.59 20.21 -1.91
CA ALA A 166 -32.50 19.41 -0.69
C ALA A 166 -32.68 17.91 -1.00
N ALA A 167 -31.92 17.04 -0.30
CA ALA A 167 -32.00 15.59 -0.45
C ALA A 167 -32.86 14.96 0.66
N ILE A 168 -33.71 14.00 0.27
CA ILE A 168 -34.50 13.15 1.15
C ILE A 168 -34.05 11.71 0.90
N THR A 169 -33.18 11.20 1.77
CA THR A 169 -32.72 9.80 1.74
C THR A 169 -33.81 8.90 2.34
N PHE A 170 -34.04 7.74 1.74
CA PHE A 170 -34.98 6.74 2.23
C PHE A 170 -34.36 5.86 3.34
N ASP A 171 -35.18 5.43 4.29
CA ASP A 171 -34.83 4.49 5.36
C ASP A 171 -34.25 3.16 4.83
N VAL A 172 -34.78 2.72 3.69
CA VAL A 172 -34.35 1.54 2.96
C VAL A 172 -34.27 1.89 1.47
N PRO A 173 -33.13 1.66 0.79
CA PRO A 173 -33.01 1.92 -0.64
C PRO A 173 -33.87 0.92 -1.44
N TYR A 174 -34.62 1.44 -2.39
CA TYR A 174 -35.43 0.64 -3.31
C TYR A 174 -34.60 0.18 -4.51
N THR A 175 -34.82 -1.05 -4.98
CA THR A 175 -34.21 -1.58 -6.21
C THR A 175 -35.32 -2.06 -7.13
N ALA A 176 -35.38 -1.53 -8.35
CA ALA A 176 -36.37 -1.94 -9.33
C ALA A 176 -36.15 -3.42 -9.72
N PRO A 177 -37.23 -4.23 -9.85
CA PRO A 177 -37.11 -5.62 -10.27
C PRO A 177 -36.57 -5.74 -11.71
N GLY A 178 -35.94 -6.87 -12.02
CA GLY A 178 -35.28 -7.13 -13.31
C GLY A 178 -33.74 -7.04 -13.21
N THR A 179 -33.05 -7.36 -14.31
CA THR A 179 -31.58 -7.22 -14.41
C THR A 179 -31.22 -5.88 -15.04
N ALA A 180 -30.13 -5.27 -14.55
CA ALA A 180 -29.54 -4.09 -15.17
C ALA A 180 -28.66 -4.51 -16.36
N ASP A 181 -29.29 -4.87 -17.47
CA ASP A 181 -28.59 -5.26 -18.69
C ASP A 181 -28.09 -4.00 -19.41
N ALA A 182 -26.77 -3.86 -19.55
CA ALA A 182 -26.12 -2.63 -20.02
C ALA A 182 -26.45 -2.21 -21.47
N GLU A 183 -27.07 -3.09 -22.27
CA GLU A 183 -27.52 -2.79 -23.63
C GLU A 183 -29.04 -2.45 -23.71
N ALA A 184 -29.80 -2.62 -22.63
CA ALA A 184 -31.26 -2.48 -22.62
C ALA A 184 -31.74 -1.15 -21.99
N ASP A 185 -31.24 -0.03 -22.50
CA ASP A 185 -31.43 1.33 -21.93
C ASP A 185 -32.89 1.88 -21.98
N TYR A 186 -33.86 1.05 -22.40
CA TYR A 186 -35.25 1.41 -22.67
C TYR A 186 -36.33 0.59 -21.93
N ASP A 187 -35.99 -0.54 -21.28
CA ASP A 187 -36.98 -1.32 -20.54
C ASP A 187 -37.20 -0.75 -19.12
N LEU A 188 -38.23 0.10 -19.01
CA LEU A 188 -38.78 0.57 -17.75
C LEU A 188 -39.44 -0.60 -17.00
N ALA A 189 -38.81 -1.07 -15.92
CA ALA A 189 -39.28 -2.24 -15.17
C ALA A 189 -40.63 -2.04 -14.50
N ASN A 190 -41.03 -0.80 -14.22
CA ASN A 190 -42.35 -0.49 -13.70
C ASN A 190 -42.78 0.94 -14.06
N PRO A 191 -43.61 1.17 -15.11
CA PRO A 191 -43.94 2.50 -15.61
C PRO A 191 -44.84 3.33 -14.68
N ASN A 192 -45.37 2.73 -13.60
CA ASN A 192 -46.40 3.34 -12.75
C ASN A 192 -45.93 3.65 -11.31
N MET A 193 -44.62 3.61 -11.03
CA MET A 193 -44.12 4.01 -9.70
C MET A 193 -44.37 5.50 -9.45
N THR A 194 -44.77 5.83 -8.22
CA THR A 194 -45.20 7.19 -7.87
C THR A 194 -44.55 7.63 -6.56
N LEU A 195 -43.90 8.78 -6.55
CA LEU A 195 -43.40 9.43 -5.34
C LEU A 195 -44.48 10.36 -4.76
N ARG A 196 -44.87 10.14 -3.51
CA ARG A 196 -45.77 10.99 -2.73
C ARG A 196 -44.93 11.91 -1.83
N LEU A 197 -45.09 13.22 -1.98
CA LEU A 197 -44.49 14.24 -1.11
C LEU A 197 -45.57 14.94 -0.28
N TRP A 198 -45.36 15.08 1.03
CA TRP A 198 -46.25 15.87 1.89
C TRP A 198 -45.48 16.50 3.04
N TYR A 199 -46.04 17.57 3.59
CA TYR A 199 -45.43 18.34 4.67
C TYR A 199 -46.30 18.26 5.93
N THR A 200 -45.68 18.02 7.09
CA THR A 200 -46.33 18.20 8.40
C THR A 200 -45.78 19.48 9.03
N PRO A 201 -46.62 20.48 9.33
CA PRO A 201 -46.17 21.76 9.86
C PRO A 201 -45.69 21.65 11.31
N GLY A 202 -44.78 22.56 11.72
CA GLY A 202 -44.24 22.57 13.09
C GLY A 202 -45.21 23.18 14.12
N ASP A 203 -46.04 24.12 13.66
CA ASP A 203 -47.13 24.72 14.42
C ASP A 203 -48.33 25.05 13.50
N ASP A 204 -49.45 25.51 14.10
CA ASP A 204 -50.67 25.87 13.35
C ASP A 204 -50.49 27.12 12.45
N TRP A 205 -49.36 27.84 12.54
CA TRP A 205 -49.07 29.04 11.75
C TRP A 205 -48.32 28.72 10.45
N ASP A 206 -47.49 27.68 10.47
CA ASP A 206 -46.79 27.14 9.30
C ASP A 206 -47.74 26.56 8.24
N VAL A 207 -48.95 26.13 8.61
CA VAL A 207 -50.03 25.66 7.69
C VAL A 207 -50.30 26.65 6.55
N TYR A 208 -50.16 27.95 6.80
CA TYR A 208 -50.42 29.02 5.82
C TYR A 208 -49.21 29.37 4.94
N HIS A 209 -48.06 28.75 5.16
CA HIS A 209 -46.78 29.12 4.55
C HIS A 209 -46.09 27.89 3.92
N LEU A 210 -46.81 27.27 3.00
CA LEU A 210 -46.46 25.98 2.38
C LEU A 210 -45.13 26.02 1.60
N LEU A 211 -44.45 24.87 1.55
CA LEU A 211 -43.27 24.64 0.72
C LEU A 211 -43.65 24.55 -0.76
N GLY A 212 -42.78 25.09 -1.64
CA GLY A 212 -42.89 24.91 -3.08
C GLY A 212 -41.81 23.97 -3.62
N LEU A 213 -42.17 23.23 -4.66
CA LEU A 213 -41.27 22.45 -5.52
C LEU A 213 -41.12 23.17 -6.86
N TRP A 214 -39.90 23.34 -7.35
CA TRP A 214 -39.67 23.88 -8.69
C TRP A 214 -40.07 22.87 -9.78
N THR A 215 -40.63 23.37 -10.88
CA THR A 215 -41.12 22.56 -12.01
C THR A 215 -40.91 23.28 -13.35
N ASP A 216 -40.88 22.51 -14.44
CA ASP A 216 -40.80 23.03 -15.80
C ASP A 216 -42.17 23.54 -16.32
N ALA A 217 -42.21 23.99 -17.58
CA ALA A 217 -43.43 24.39 -18.28
C ALA A 217 -43.97 23.32 -19.26
N ASP A 218 -43.41 22.11 -19.28
CA ASP A 218 -43.84 21.05 -20.18
C ASP A 218 -45.24 20.54 -19.78
N THR A 219 -45.94 19.95 -20.74
CA THR A 219 -47.27 19.37 -20.57
C THR A 219 -47.29 17.84 -20.74
N SER A 220 -46.13 17.22 -20.95
CA SER A 220 -45.98 15.78 -21.21
C SER A 220 -46.15 14.90 -19.95
N GLN A 221 -45.74 15.36 -18.76
CA GLN A 221 -45.97 14.67 -17.47
C GLN A 221 -47.11 15.30 -16.67
N GLN A 222 -47.95 14.45 -16.04
CA GLN A 222 -48.98 14.87 -15.08
C GLN A 222 -48.64 14.41 -13.66
N MET A 223 -48.83 15.32 -12.72
CA MET A 223 -48.69 15.17 -11.27
C MET A 223 -50.07 15.37 -10.62
N THR A 224 -50.37 14.64 -9.55
CA THR A 224 -51.65 14.76 -8.83
C THR A 224 -51.42 15.38 -7.45
N ARG A 225 -52.09 16.49 -7.14
CA ARG A 225 -52.05 17.11 -5.82
C ARG A 225 -53.33 16.80 -5.05
N ARG A 226 -53.21 16.21 -3.87
CA ARG A 226 -54.32 15.98 -2.93
C ARG A 226 -54.11 16.82 -1.68
N ASN A 227 -55.11 17.61 -1.31
CA ASN A 227 -55.05 18.50 -0.16
C ASN A 227 -55.84 17.90 1.03
N ALA A 228 -55.48 18.27 2.26
CA ALA A 228 -56.12 17.75 3.49
C ALA A 228 -57.63 18.04 3.62
N ASN A 229 -58.18 18.95 2.82
CA ASN A 229 -59.62 19.20 2.70
C ASN A 229 -60.34 18.23 1.73
N GLY A 230 -59.63 17.25 1.16
CA GLY A 230 -60.14 16.26 0.21
C GLY A 230 -60.18 16.70 -1.26
N THR A 231 -59.76 17.93 -1.61
CA THR A 231 -59.71 18.32 -3.04
C THR A 231 -58.51 17.70 -3.74
N THR A 232 -58.69 17.37 -5.02
CA THR A 232 -57.65 16.81 -5.89
C THR A 232 -57.49 17.68 -7.14
N ASP A 233 -56.27 18.14 -7.40
CA ASP A 233 -55.90 18.95 -8.56
C ASP A 233 -54.94 18.17 -9.47
N SER A 234 -55.08 18.31 -10.78
CA SER A 234 -54.08 17.84 -11.76
C SER A 234 -53.13 18.99 -12.10
N ILE A 235 -51.84 18.74 -11.98
CA ILE A 235 -50.77 19.71 -12.23
C ILE A 235 -49.87 19.11 -13.32
N VAL A 236 -49.59 19.88 -14.36
CA VAL A 236 -48.78 19.42 -15.50
C VAL A 236 -47.39 20.02 -15.41
N GLY A 237 -46.35 19.25 -15.76
CA GLY A 237 -44.93 19.65 -15.72
C GLY A 237 -44.05 18.59 -15.07
N HIS A 238 -42.76 18.60 -15.38
CA HIS A 238 -41.76 17.78 -14.70
C HIS A 238 -41.27 18.46 -13.41
N PRO A 239 -41.11 17.72 -12.30
CA PRO A 239 -40.52 18.24 -11.09
C PRO A 239 -39.02 18.48 -11.23
N ALA A 240 -38.49 19.39 -10.41
CA ALA A 240 -37.08 19.46 -10.10
C ALA A 240 -36.65 18.22 -9.34
N LEU A 241 -35.98 17.29 -10.04
CA LEU A 241 -35.75 15.94 -9.52
C LEU A 241 -34.38 15.42 -9.96
N GLN A 242 -33.60 15.01 -8.96
CA GLN A 242 -32.42 14.19 -9.12
C GLN A 242 -32.61 12.94 -8.24
N TYR A 243 -32.26 11.75 -8.73
CA TYR A 243 -32.28 10.53 -7.93
C TYR A 243 -31.03 10.47 -7.05
N VAL A 244 -31.17 10.06 -5.79
CA VAL A 244 -30.00 9.68 -4.97
C VAL A 244 -29.64 8.26 -5.37
N VAL A 245 -28.67 8.09 -6.28
CA VAL A 245 -28.28 6.78 -6.82
C VAL A 245 -27.26 6.05 -5.95
N ASN A 246 -26.59 6.77 -5.05
CA ASN A 246 -25.77 6.17 -4.02
C ASN A 246 -25.77 7.05 -2.76
N ASP A 247 -25.66 6.44 -1.59
CA ASP A 247 -25.37 7.14 -0.34
C ASP A 247 -24.33 6.34 0.46
N SER A 248 -23.38 7.04 1.08
CA SER A 248 -22.39 6.45 1.97
C SER A 248 -22.98 6.11 3.33
N GLY A 249 -24.08 6.76 3.75
CA GLY A 249 -24.77 6.49 5.01
C GLY A 249 -23.79 6.44 6.18
N SER A 250 -23.77 5.33 6.93
CA SER A 250 -22.85 5.10 8.06
C SER A 250 -21.68 4.14 7.75
N TRP A 251 -21.33 3.96 6.47
CA TRP A 251 -20.33 2.96 6.04
C TRP A 251 -18.93 3.15 6.63
N SER A 252 -18.54 4.38 7.00
CA SER A 252 -17.26 4.65 7.65
C SER A 252 -17.05 3.80 8.90
N HIS A 253 -18.12 3.51 9.65
CA HIS A 253 -18.08 2.75 10.87
C HIS A 253 -17.75 1.26 10.63
N VAL A 254 -18.15 0.69 9.49
CA VAL A 254 -17.86 -0.71 9.14
C VAL A 254 -16.36 -0.89 8.93
N ILE A 255 -15.76 -0.11 8.03
CA ILE A 255 -14.33 -0.15 7.73
C ILE A 255 -13.48 0.27 8.94
N SER A 256 -13.93 1.29 9.71
CA SER A 256 -13.24 1.73 10.92
C SER A 256 -13.24 0.68 12.04
N ARG A 257 -14.34 -0.05 12.24
CA ARG A 257 -14.39 -1.15 13.21
C ARG A 257 -13.45 -2.28 12.79
N LEU A 258 -13.45 -2.65 11.51
CA LEU A 258 -12.57 -3.69 10.97
C LEU A 258 -11.09 -3.35 11.17
N LEU A 259 -10.65 -2.19 10.67
CA LEU A 259 -9.27 -1.73 10.79
C LEU A 259 -8.88 -1.42 12.25
N GLY A 260 -9.81 -0.90 13.05
CA GLY A 260 -9.63 -0.64 14.48
C GLY A 260 -9.40 -1.91 15.29
N VAL A 261 -10.18 -2.96 15.06
CA VAL A 261 -10.01 -4.28 15.71
C VAL A 261 -8.68 -4.92 15.31
N LEU A 262 -8.32 -4.89 14.03
CA LEU A 262 -7.06 -5.45 13.55
C LEU A 262 -5.84 -4.70 14.13
N THR A 263 -5.82 -3.37 14.06
CA THR A 263 -4.72 -2.58 14.62
C THR A 263 -4.61 -2.71 16.15
N PHE A 264 -5.73 -2.71 16.87
CA PHE A 264 -5.78 -3.03 18.31
C PHE A 264 -5.17 -4.41 18.60
N ALA A 265 -5.60 -5.44 17.89
CA ALA A 265 -5.11 -6.80 18.07
C ALA A 265 -3.60 -6.90 17.78
N ALA A 266 -3.11 -6.27 16.71
CA ALA A 266 -1.69 -6.24 16.37
C ALA A 266 -0.83 -5.57 17.45
N VAL A 267 -1.27 -4.43 17.99
CA VAL A 267 -0.55 -3.70 19.05
C VAL A 267 -0.55 -4.48 20.36
N VAL A 268 -1.70 -5.01 20.80
CA VAL A 268 -1.81 -5.77 22.06
C VAL A 268 -1.06 -7.10 21.96
N ALA A 269 -1.24 -7.87 20.89
CA ALA A 269 -0.50 -9.12 20.68
C ALA A 269 1.02 -8.85 20.55
N GLY A 270 1.41 -7.81 19.83
CA GLY A 270 2.81 -7.39 19.68
C GLY A 270 3.45 -7.07 21.03
N PHE A 271 2.76 -6.33 21.89
CA PHE A 271 3.23 -6.02 23.23
C PHE A 271 3.39 -7.28 24.09
N ILE A 272 2.39 -8.17 24.10
CA ILE A 272 2.43 -9.44 24.86
C ILE A 272 3.60 -10.31 24.36
N LEU A 273 3.70 -10.56 23.06
CA LEU A 273 4.76 -11.39 22.48
C LEU A 273 6.17 -10.81 22.74
N LEU A 274 6.35 -9.50 22.61
CA LEU A 274 7.65 -8.87 22.80
C LEU A 274 8.06 -8.79 24.28
N THR A 275 7.12 -8.55 25.20
CA THR A 275 7.36 -8.56 26.66
C THR A 275 7.62 -9.96 27.19
N HIS A 276 6.88 -10.97 26.73
CA HIS A 276 7.12 -12.40 27.01
C HIS A 276 8.29 -13.00 26.21
N ARG A 277 9.09 -12.18 25.53
CA ARG A 277 10.34 -12.56 24.84
C ARG A 277 10.18 -13.62 23.74
N ALA A 278 9.01 -13.70 23.09
CA ALA A 278 8.79 -14.54 21.91
C ALA A 278 9.87 -14.33 20.84
N LYS A 279 10.10 -15.33 19.98
CA LYS A 279 11.08 -15.22 18.89
C LYS A 279 10.58 -14.19 17.89
N LEU A 280 11.46 -13.32 17.39
CA LEU A 280 11.04 -12.20 16.52
C LEU A 280 10.31 -12.66 15.24
N TRP A 281 10.61 -13.85 14.70
CA TRP A 281 9.87 -14.41 13.57
C TRP A 281 8.41 -14.74 13.93
N GLN A 282 8.10 -15.09 15.18
CA GLN A 282 6.71 -15.31 15.64
C GLN A 282 5.95 -13.98 15.72
N VAL A 283 6.64 -12.91 16.12
CA VAL A 283 6.08 -11.54 16.11
C VAL A 283 5.80 -11.11 14.66
N VAL A 284 6.71 -11.38 13.73
CA VAL A 284 6.51 -11.10 12.29
C VAL A 284 5.33 -11.89 11.73
N LEU A 285 5.20 -13.19 12.02
CA LEU A 285 4.04 -13.97 11.57
C LEU A 285 2.72 -13.44 12.15
N VAL A 286 2.63 -13.29 13.48
CA VAL A 286 1.35 -12.94 14.15
C VAL A 286 0.96 -11.49 13.86
N CYS A 287 1.84 -10.53 14.15
CA CYS A 287 1.52 -9.12 13.97
C CYS A 287 1.54 -8.72 12.49
N GLY A 288 2.40 -9.32 11.67
CA GLY A 288 2.43 -9.08 10.22
C GLY A 288 1.22 -9.67 9.51
N ALA A 289 0.66 -10.80 9.96
CA ALA A 289 -0.62 -11.30 9.45
C ALA A 289 -1.74 -10.32 9.76
N VAL A 290 -1.90 -9.90 11.01
CA VAL A 290 -2.98 -8.98 11.41
C VAL A 290 -2.87 -7.61 10.71
N LEU A 291 -1.67 -7.03 10.64
CA LEU A 291 -1.45 -5.75 9.94
C LEU A 291 -1.52 -5.88 8.42
N GLY A 292 -1.07 -7.00 7.84
CA GLY A 292 -1.16 -7.25 6.40
C GLY A 292 -2.60 -7.49 5.94
N VAL A 293 -3.41 -8.20 6.74
CA VAL A 293 -4.86 -8.32 6.53
C VAL A 293 -5.51 -6.93 6.59
N ALA A 294 -5.11 -6.09 7.55
CA ALA A 294 -5.58 -4.71 7.59
C ALA A 294 -5.18 -3.92 6.34
N PHE A 295 -3.98 -4.10 5.78
CA PHE A 295 -3.60 -3.49 4.50
C PHE A 295 -4.41 -4.01 3.30
N ALA A 296 -4.78 -5.30 3.30
CA ALA A 296 -5.57 -5.92 2.24
C ALA A 296 -7.02 -5.42 2.18
N PHE A 297 -7.56 -4.92 3.30
CA PHE A 297 -8.84 -4.19 3.36
C PHE A 297 -8.67 -2.67 3.25
N LEU A 298 -7.54 -2.12 3.70
CA LEU A 298 -7.26 -0.68 3.65
C LEU A 298 -7.04 -0.18 2.22
N THR A 299 -6.38 -0.97 1.36
CA THR A 299 -6.15 -0.56 -0.03
C THR A 299 -7.41 -0.92 -0.83
N PRO A 300 -8.13 0.05 -1.44
CA PRO A 300 -9.27 -0.24 -2.30
C PRO A 300 -8.94 -1.23 -3.43
N PRO A 301 -9.94 -1.81 -4.11
CA PRO A 301 -9.72 -2.70 -5.24
C PRO A 301 -8.84 -2.05 -6.31
N LEU A 302 -7.82 -2.76 -6.81
CA LEU A 302 -6.89 -2.31 -7.86
C LEU A 302 -6.13 -1.00 -7.58
N VAL A 303 -6.08 -0.54 -6.32
CA VAL A 303 -5.37 0.67 -5.86
C VAL A 303 -3.96 0.36 -5.31
N GLY A 304 -3.54 -0.91 -5.32
CA GLY A 304 -2.14 -1.28 -5.12
C GLY A 304 -1.27 -0.89 -6.33
N PRO A 305 0.07 -0.73 -6.16
CA PRO A 305 0.94 -0.40 -7.27
C PRO A 305 0.94 -1.49 -8.35
N ASP A 306 0.69 -1.09 -9.58
CA ASP A 306 0.61 -1.94 -10.78
C ASP A 306 -0.42 -3.08 -10.64
N GLU A 307 -1.37 -3.00 -9.70
CA GLU A 307 -2.14 -4.14 -9.18
C GLU A 307 -3.07 -4.77 -10.24
N TYR A 308 -3.65 -3.95 -11.13
CA TYR A 308 -4.43 -4.42 -12.27
C TYR A 308 -3.59 -5.26 -13.25
N THR A 309 -2.35 -4.86 -13.53
CA THR A 309 -1.41 -5.65 -14.37
C THR A 309 -1.03 -6.97 -13.71
N HIS A 310 -0.95 -6.98 -12.37
CA HIS A 310 -0.61 -8.14 -11.57
C HIS A 310 -1.80 -9.10 -11.48
N LEU A 311 -3.03 -8.60 -11.34
CA LEU A 311 -4.26 -9.37 -11.47
C LEU A 311 -4.31 -10.07 -12.83
N ALA A 312 -4.17 -9.34 -13.95
CA ALA A 312 -4.20 -9.90 -15.30
C ALA A 312 -3.21 -11.07 -15.49
N LYS A 313 -1.97 -10.91 -15.03
CA LYS A 313 -0.94 -11.97 -15.09
C LYS A 313 -1.31 -13.20 -14.25
N CYS A 314 -1.85 -12.98 -13.05
CA CYS A 314 -2.29 -14.08 -12.19
C CYS A 314 -3.53 -14.79 -12.72
N TYR A 315 -4.47 -14.03 -13.30
CA TYR A 315 -5.72 -14.54 -13.85
C TYR A 315 -5.47 -15.40 -15.09
N ARG A 316 -4.65 -14.93 -16.03
CA ARG A 316 -4.13 -15.72 -17.16
C ARG A 316 -3.57 -17.07 -16.71
N GLN A 317 -2.66 -17.04 -15.74
CA GLN A 317 -2.02 -18.26 -15.25
C GLN A 317 -3.00 -19.17 -14.49
N SER A 318 -4.01 -18.59 -13.83
CA SER A 318 -5.12 -19.31 -13.22
C SER A 318 -5.99 -20.01 -14.27
N SER A 319 -6.36 -19.34 -15.37
CA SER A 319 -7.11 -19.96 -16.47
C SER A 319 -6.32 -21.09 -17.13
N THR A 320 -5.00 -20.92 -17.32
CA THR A 320 -4.12 -22.01 -17.77
C THR A 320 -4.13 -23.22 -16.82
N LEU A 321 -4.13 -23.00 -15.50
CA LEU A 321 -4.17 -24.09 -14.50
C LEU A 321 -5.54 -24.77 -14.44
N LEU A 322 -6.62 -24.05 -14.74
CA LEU A 322 -7.99 -24.57 -14.80
C LEU A 322 -8.35 -25.19 -16.16
N GLY A 323 -7.45 -25.15 -17.15
CA GLY A 323 -7.70 -25.70 -18.49
C GLY A 323 -8.66 -24.86 -19.34
N GLN A 324 -8.73 -23.55 -19.08
CA GLN A 324 -9.68 -22.62 -19.69
C GLN A 324 -9.02 -21.74 -20.76
N PRO A 325 -9.80 -21.23 -21.74
CA PRO A 325 -9.27 -20.30 -22.73
C PRO A 325 -8.76 -19.03 -22.05
N VAL A 326 -7.62 -18.53 -22.53
CA VAL A 326 -6.88 -17.41 -21.93
C VAL A 326 -7.14 -16.11 -22.66
N ALA A 327 -7.25 -16.18 -24.00
CA ALA A 327 -7.44 -15.02 -24.87
C ALA A 327 -8.58 -15.30 -25.85
N ASP A 328 -9.21 -14.23 -26.35
CA ASP A 328 -10.03 -14.26 -27.56
C ASP A 328 -9.17 -14.14 -28.83
N ASP A 329 -9.82 -13.93 -29.98
CA ASP A 329 -9.17 -13.82 -31.29
C ASP A 329 -8.37 -12.50 -31.46
N ASP A 330 -8.58 -11.49 -30.60
CA ASP A 330 -7.90 -10.19 -30.60
C ASP A 330 -6.80 -10.08 -29.52
N ASP A 331 -6.35 -11.23 -28.97
CA ASP A 331 -5.38 -11.34 -27.86
C ASP A 331 -5.84 -10.66 -26.54
N MET A 332 -7.14 -10.39 -26.36
CA MET A 332 -7.69 -9.80 -25.12
C MET A 332 -7.96 -10.88 -24.06
N LEU A 333 -7.72 -10.57 -22.78
CA LEU A 333 -7.80 -11.57 -21.70
C LEU A 333 -9.26 -11.97 -21.42
N LEU A 334 -9.56 -13.27 -21.53
CA LEU A 334 -10.86 -13.84 -21.19
C LEU A 334 -11.04 -14.01 -19.67
N VAL A 335 -12.16 -13.50 -19.16
CA VAL A 335 -12.55 -13.50 -17.75
C VAL A 335 -13.96 -14.06 -17.56
N ARG A 336 -14.31 -14.39 -16.31
CA ARG A 336 -15.69 -14.76 -15.93
C ARG A 336 -16.60 -13.54 -16.05
N SER A 337 -17.86 -13.74 -16.42
CA SER A 337 -18.84 -12.65 -16.55
C SER A 337 -19.02 -11.81 -15.27
N CYS A 338 -18.91 -12.43 -14.08
CA CYS A 338 -18.96 -11.71 -12.81
C CYS A 338 -17.71 -10.87 -12.48
N ASP A 339 -16.58 -11.16 -13.14
CA ASP A 339 -15.33 -10.43 -12.92
C ASP A 339 -15.20 -9.24 -13.87
N ALA A 340 -15.76 -9.35 -15.08
CA ALA A 340 -15.60 -8.39 -16.17
C ALA A 340 -15.91 -6.92 -15.79
N PRO A 341 -17.02 -6.58 -15.09
CA PRO A 341 -17.34 -5.19 -14.74
C PRO A 341 -16.27 -4.48 -13.89
N TYR A 342 -15.47 -5.26 -13.14
CA TYR A 342 -14.44 -4.76 -12.24
C TYR A 342 -13.01 -4.98 -12.81
N PHE A 343 -12.88 -5.60 -13.99
CA PHE A 343 -11.59 -6.01 -14.56
C PHE A 343 -10.94 -4.88 -15.36
N LYS A 344 -10.55 -3.81 -14.66
CA LYS A 344 -9.99 -2.60 -15.26
C LYS A 344 -8.56 -2.79 -15.80
N ASN A 345 -8.24 -2.09 -16.88
CA ASN A 345 -6.89 -1.97 -17.45
C ASN A 345 -6.08 -0.77 -16.88
N HIS A 346 -6.61 -0.14 -15.84
CA HIS A 346 -6.07 1.01 -15.14
C HIS A 346 -6.32 0.85 -13.63
N THR A 347 -5.76 1.77 -12.83
CA THR A 347 -5.87 1.78 -11.37
C THR A 347 -7.33 1.97 -10.93
N GLY A 348 -7.73 1.26 -9.87
CA GLY A 348 -9.12 1.29 -9.38
C GLY A 348 -9.52 2.60 -8.69
N ASP A 349 -10.82 2.72 -8.41
CA ASP A 349 -11.40 3.93 -7.83
C ASP A 349 -11.01 4.10 -6.35
N ILE A 350 -11.01 5.36 -5.90
CA ILE A 350 -10.73 5.72 -4.52
C ILE A 350 -11.87 6.58 -4.00
N GLY A 351 -12.28 6.30 -2.76
CA GLY A 351 -13.26 7.06 -2.01
C GLY A 351 -14.01 6.14 -1.04
N ILE A 352 -14.93 6.69 -0.25
CA ILE A 352 -15.81 5.88 0.60
C ILE A 352 -16.62 4.84 -0.21
N TYR A 353 -16.97 5.18 -1.46
CA TYR A 353 -17.74 4.31 -2.35
C TYR A 353 -16.97 3.06 -2.81
N ALA A 354 -15.68 3.17 -3.08
CA ALA A 354 -14.85 2.00 -3.42
C ALA A 354 -14.75 1.00 -2.23
N TYR A 355 -14.83 1.48 -0.99
CA TYR A 355 -14.94 0.60 0.19
C TYR A 355 -16.32 0.00 0.36
N LYS A 356 -17.38 0.78 0.11
CA LYS A 356 -18.77 0.31 0.16
C LYS A 356 -18.97 -0.84 -0.84
N GLU A 357 -18.66 -0.61 -2.11
CA GLU A 357 -18.74 -1.61 -3.19
C GLU A 357 -17.95 -2.88 -2.84
N MET A 358 -16.68 -2.73 -2.45
CA MET A 358 -15.83 -3.86 -2.07
C MET A 358 -16.40 -4.71 -0.93
N LEU A 359 -17.09 -4.10 0.03
CA LEU A 359 -17.64 -4.79 1.20
C LEU A 359 -19.06 -5.31 0.99
N GLU A 360 -19.89 -4.64 0.20
CA GLU A 360 -21.21 -5.12 -0.22
C GLU A 360 -21.07 -6.39 -1.07
N HIS A 361 -20.14 -6.39 -2.04
CA HIS A 361 -19.89 -7.51 -2.97
C HIS A 361 -18.84 -8.52 -2.48
N LEU A 362 -18.35 -8.41 -1.24
CA LEU A 362 -17.31 -9.32 -0.72
C LEU A 362 -17.83 -10.76 -0.54
N GLY A 363 -19.13 -10.90 -0.27
CA GLY A 363 -19.82 -12.16 -0.03
C GLY A 363 -20.34 -12.85 -1.28
N ASP A 364 -20.14 -12.27 -2.47
CA ASP A 364 -20.74 -12.76 -3.70
C ASP A 364 -20.18 -14.13 -4.10
N VAL A 365 -21.09 -15.06 -4.40
CA VAL A 365 -20.83 -16.48 -4.69
C VAL A 365 -21.73 -16.99 -5.80
N GLY A 366 -21.36 -18.12 -6.40
CA GLY A 366 -22.12 -18.76 -7.48
C GLY A 366 -21.75 -18.25 -8.87
N CYS A 367 -20.66 -17.47 -8.99
CA CYS A 367 -20.14 -17.08 -10.30
C CYS A 367 -19.70 -18.32 -11.10
N SER A 368 -20.11 -18.38 -12.37
CA SER A 368 -19.74 -19.47 -13.29
C SER A 368 -18.22 -19.60 -13.39
N GLY A 369 -17.71 -20.83 -13.50
CA GLY A 369 -16.26 -21.02 -13.61
C GLY A 369 -15.67 -20.49 -14.92
N GLU A 370 -16.49 -20.45 -15.98
CA GLU A 370 -16.10 -20.29 -17.39
C GLU A 370 -15.64 -18.86 -17.73
N THR A 371 -14.60 -18.75 -18.56
CA THR A 371 -14.06 -17.48 -19.05
C THR A 371 -14.60 -17.20 -20.45
N THR A 372 -15.78 -16.56 -20.49
CA THR A 372 -16.55 -16.33 -21.72
C THR A 372 -16.58 -14.87 -22.17
N VAL A 373 -16.11 -13.94 -21.32
CA VAL A 373 -16.20 -12.48 -21.57
C VAL A 373 -14.80 -11.93 -21.79
N SER A 374 -14.63 -11.15 -22.86
CA SER A 374 -13.40 -10.40 -23.12
C SER A 374 -13.29 -9.21 -22.16
N SER A 375 -12.07 -8.88 -21.74
CA SER A 375 -11.79 -7.71 -20.87
C SER A 375 -10.94 -6.69 -21.60
N ASP A 376 -10.93 -5.44 -21.15
CA ASP A 376 -10.15 -4.34 -21.75
C ASP A 376 -8.61 -4.49 -21.59
N THR A 377 -8.13 -5.67 -21.20
CA THR A 377 -6.72 -5.95 -20.90
C THR A 377 -6.14 -6.98 -21.86
N TYR A 378 -5.19 -6.54 -22.71
CA TYR A 378 -4.41 -7.43 -23.57
C TYR A 378 -3.64 -8.51 -22.80
N VAL A 379 -3.60 -9.71 -23.35
CA VAL A 379 -2.73 -10.79 -22.90
C VAL A 379 -1.28 -10.44 -23.22
N THR A 380 -0.55 -9.92 -22.22
CA THR A 380 0.84 -9.48 -22.39
C THR A 380 1.71 -10.57 -23.01
N ALA A 381 2.30 -10.28 -24.18
CA ALA A 381 3.23 -11.18 -24.88
C ALA A 381 4.52 -11.48 -24.07
N ASP A 382 4.83 -10.65 -23.07
CA ASP A 382 6.00 -10.82 -22.20
C ASP A 382 5.98 -12.14 -21.39
N PRO A 383 7.14 -12.83 -21.25
CA PRO A 383 7.25 -14.00 -20.38
C PRO A 383 6.90 -13.72 -18.92
N ILE A 384 5.84 -14.35 -18.40
CA ILE A 384 5.44 -14.21 -16.99
C ILE A 384 6.41 -15.00 -16.10
N ASN A 385 7.09 -14.32 -15.19
CA ASN A 385 7.83 -14.98 -14.11
C ASN A 385 6.87 -15.45 -13.00
N ASN A 386 6.24 -16.60 -13.23
CA ASN A 386 5.26 -17.22 -12.33
C ASN A 386 5.75 -17.38 -10.88
N THR A 387 7.07 -17.46 -10.64
CA THR A 387 7.62 -17.59 -9.28
C THR A 387 7.29 -16.39 -8.38
N LEU A 388 7.14 -15.19 -8.96
CA LEU A 388 6.81 -13.97 -8.22
C LEU A 388 5.35 -13.89 -7.77
N TYR A 389 4.48 -14.68 -8.41
CA TYR A 389 3.03 -14.61 -8.27
C TYR A 389 2.42 -15.86 -7.61
N LEU A 390 3.23 -16.82 -7.14
CA LEU A 390 2.77 -18.13 -6.64
C LEU A 390 1.63 -18.03 -5.62
N GLY A 391 1.72 -17.09 -4.67
CA GLY A 391 0.65 -16.87 -3.68
C GLY A 391 -0.64 -16.35 -4.33
N GLN A 392 -0.51 -15.32 -5.17
CA GLN A 392 -1.63 -14.67 -5.85
C GLN A 392 -2.36 -15.61 -6.81
N ILE A 393 -1.61 -16.35 -7.63
CA ILE A 393 -2.14 -17.38 -8.54
C ILE A 393 -2.89 -18.46 -7.75
N ALA A 394 -2.33 -18.95 -6.63
CA ALA A 394 -2.98 -19.96 -5.80
C ALA A 394 -4.29 -19.43 -5.17
N GLY A 395 -4.29 -18.21 -4.64
CA GLY A 395 -5.48 -17.57 -4.06
C GLY A 395 -6.58 -17.31 -5.08
N ILE A 396 -6.24 -16.75 -6.24
CA ILE A 396 -7.18 -16.50 -7.34
C ILE A 396 -7.75 -17.81 -7.88
N THR A 397 -6.92 -18.83 -8.12
CA THR A 397 -7.38 -20.14 -8.60
C THR A 397 -8.31 -20.81 -7.60
N LEU A 398 -7.99 -20.77 -6.30
CA LEU A 398 -8.85 -21.30 -5.25
C LEU A 398 -10.20 -20.56 -5.16
N ALA A 399 -10.20 -19.22 -5.24
CA ALA A 399 -11.41 -18.42 -5.23
C ALA A 399 -12.34 -18.74 -6.41
N ARG A 400 -11.76 -18.90 -7.60
CA ARG A 400 -12.50 -19.28 -8.82
C ARG A 400 -13.08 -20.69 -8.71
N MET A 401 -12.32 -21.65 -8.16
CA MET A 401 -12.82 -23.00 -7.84
C MET A 401 -13.94 -23.00 -6.78
N MET A 402 -13.95 -22.02 -5.88
CA MET A 402 -15.00 -21.82 -4.88
C MET A 402 -16.20 -21.02 -5.40
N GLY A 403 -16.18 -20.55 -6.66
CA GLY A 403 -17.25 -19.74 -7.25
C GLY A 403 -17.40 -18.34 -6.65
N LEU A 404 -16.37 -17.79 -6.01
CA LEU A 404 -16.39 -16.44 -5.44
C LEU A 404 -16.45 -15.37 -6.54
N GLY A 405 -17.17 -14.27 -6.29
CA GLY A 405 -17.15 -13.07 -7.14
C GLY A 405 -15.82 -12.29 -7.08
N PHE A 406 -15.76 -11.18 -7.81
CA PHE A 406 -14.52 -10.42 -8.02
C PHE A 406 -13.81 -9.99 -6.72
N HIS A 407 -14.51 -9.32 -5.80
CA HIS A 407 -13.89 -8.77 -4.59
C HIS A 407 -13.42 -9.87 -3.64
N GLY A 408 -14.19 -10.96 -3.50
CA GLY A 408 -13.79 -12.16 -2.76
C GLY A 408 -12.56 -12.85 -3.36
N MET A 409 -12.48 -12.93 -4.69
CA MET A 409 -11.32 -13.45 -5.42
C MET A 409 -10.08 -12.57 -5.25
N LEU A 410 -10.22 -11.25 -5.40
CA LEU A 410 -9.15 -10.27 -5.20
C LEU A 410 -8.60 -10.37 -3.77
N LEU A 411 -9.48 -10.39 -2.76
CA LEU A 411 -9.08 -10.55 -1.37
C LEU A 411 -8.33 -11.87 -1.13
N LEU A 412 -8.82 -13.01 -1.66
CA LEU A 412 -8.12 -14.29 -1.45
C LEU A 412 -6.74 -14.31 -2.14
N GLY A 413 -6.62 -13.71 -3.33
CA GLY A 413 -5.33 -13.48 -3.99
C GLY A 413 -4.36 -12.66 -3.13
N ARG A 414 -4.84 -11.54 -2.56
CA ARG A 414 -4.09 -10.66 -1.63
C ARG A 414 -3.65 -11.43 -0.37
N LEU A 415 -4.56 -12.18 0.26
CA LEU A 415 -4.26 -12.95 1.47
C LEU A 415 -3.24 -14.08 1.22
N CYS A 416 -3.30 -14.75 0.07
CA CYS A 416 -2.29 -15.75 -0.29
C CYS A 416 -0.93 -15.12 -0.68
N ASN A 417 -0.90 -13.90 -1.23
CA ASN A 417 0.33 -13.14 -1.40
C ASN A 417 0.97 -12.79 -0.05
N LEU A 418 0.16 -12.32 0.89
CA LEU A 418 0.55 -12.01 2.26
C LEU A 418 1.11 -13.24 2.98
N ALA A 419 0.45 -14.40 2.86
CA ALA A 419 0.91 -15.64 3.46
C ALA A 419 2.29 -16.07 2.94
N LEU A 420 2.54 -15.96 1.62
CA LEU A 420 3.84 -16.24 1.01
C LEU A 420 4.91 -15.27 1.52
N TYR A 421 4.62 -13.96 1.53
CA TYR A 421 5.52 -12.94 2.05
C TYR A 421 5.89 -13.21 3.52
N LEU A 422 4.91 -13.43 4.39
CA LEU A 422 5.14 -13.64 5.82
C LEU A 422 5.93 -14.92 6.10
N ALA A 423 5.69 -16.00 5.36
CA ALA A 423 6.47 -17.23 5.45
C ALA A 423 7.96 -16.96 5.14
N LEU A 424 8.24 -16.25 4.05
CA LEU A 424 9.61 -15.89 3.64
C LEU A 424 10.25 -14.86 4.60
N ALA A 425 9.53 -13.83 5.01
CA ALA A 425 10.04 -12.80 5.93
C ALA A 425 10.33 -13.38 7.33
N ALA A 426 9.45 -14.24 7.86
CA ALA A 426 9.68 -14.95 9.11
C ALA A 426 10.84 -15.95 9.01
N ALA A 427 10.99 -16.65 7.88
CA ALA A 427 12.15 -17.49 7.61
C ALA A 427 13.44 -16.67 7.60
N ALA A 428 13.48 -15.52 6.91
CA ALA A 428 14.62 -14.61 6.91
C ALA A 428 14.99 -14.13 8.31
N VAL A 429 14.01 -13.72 9.14
CA VAL A 429 14.24 -13.30 10.54
C VAL A 429 14.74 -14.46 11.41
N ASN A 430 14.32 -15.70 11.15
CA ASN A 430 14.81 -16.87 11.86
C ASN A 430 16.25 -17.26 11.42
N ILE A 431 16.54 -17.18 10.12
CA ILE A 431 17.86 -17.47 9.52
C ILE A 431 18.89 -16.41 9.91
N ALA A 432 18.50 -15.14 10.01
CA ALA A 432 19.39 -14.01 10.21
C ALA A 432 20.23 -14.15 11.51
N PRO A 433 21.48 -13.64 11.52
CA PRO A 433 22.31 -13.63 12.72
C PRO A 433 21.58 -12.96 13.88
N GLN A 434 21.67 -13.53 15.08
CA GLN A 434 20.85 -13.13 16.24
C GLN A 434 20.77 -11.61 16.47
N ARG A 435 21.90 -10.91 16.29
CA ARG A 435 22.09 -9.46 16.47
C ARG A 435 21.35 -8.59 15.44
N LEU A 436 21.13 -9.14 14.24
CA LEU A 436 20.46 -8.44 13.13
C LEU A 436 18.97 -8.80 13.04
N ARG A 437 18.47 -9.73 13.86
CA ARG A 437 17.05 -10.16 13.81
C ARG A 437 16.09 -9.01 14.10
N GLY A 438 16.47 -8.05 14.96
CA GLY A 438 15.71 -6.82 15.18
C GLY A 438 15.58 -5.95 13.92
N ILE A 439 16.64 -5.86 13.10
CA ILE A 439 16.64 -5.13 11.83
C ILE A 439 15.72 -5.82 10.82
N PHE A 440 15.90 -7.12 10.60
CA PHE A 440 15.05 -7.88 9.67
C PHE A 440 13.58 -7.87 10.10
N ALA A 441 13.28 -8.01 11.39
CA ALA A 441 11.90 -7.96 11.89
C ALA A 441 11.30 -6.55 11.80
N GLY A 442 12.09 -5.51 12.06
CA GLY A 442 11.67 -4.12 11.91
C GLY A 442 11.34 -3.77 10.46
N VAL A 443 12.23 -4.13 9.52
CA VAL A 443 11.99 -3.94 8.08
C VAL A 443 10.80 -4.76 7.59
N ALA A 444 10.65 -6.02 8.03
CA ALA A 444 9.51 -6.88 7.65
C ALA A 444 8.15 -6.44 8.22
N LEU A 445 8.13 -5.48 9.15
CA LEU A 445 6.93 -4.92 9.78
C LEU A 445 6.74 -3.42 9.50
N LEU A 446 7.54 -2.85 8.60
CA LEU A 446 7.27 -1.53 8.02
C LEU A 446 5.95 -1.55 7.25
N ALA A 447 5.36 -0.36 7.05
CA ALA A 447 4.13 -0.24 6.27
C ALA A 447 4.32 -0.68 4.81
N GLN A 448 5.41 -0.30 4.13
CA GLN A 448 5.55 -0.58 2.68
C GLN A 448 5.57 -2.09 2.36
N PRO A 449 6.38 -2.94 3.03
CA PRO A 449 6.36 -4.38 2.74
C PRO A 449 5.03 -5.05 3.07
N LEU A 450 4.32 -4.61 4.11
CA LEU A 450 3.00 -5.15 4.46
C LEU A 450 1.91 -4.67 3.51
N GLN A 451 1.99 -3.44 2.99
CA GLN A 451 1.09 -2.94 1.95
C GLN A 451 1.28 -3.70 0.63
N LEU A 452 2.53 -3.92 0.20
CA LEU A 452 2.85 -4.72 -0.99
C LEU A 452 2.47 -6.20 -0.84
N ALA A 453 2.54 -6.74 0.37
CA ALA A 453 2.10 -8.09 0.66
C ALA A 453 0.58 -8.22 0.76
N GLY A 454 -0.10 -7.15 1.19
CA GLY A 454 -1.56 -7.04 1.25
C GLY A 454 -2.24 -6.66 -0.08
N SER A 455 -1.48 -6.32 -1.12
CA SER A 455 -1.98 -6.16 -2.50
C SER A 455 -1.54 -7.32 -3.40
N LEU A 456 -2.09 -7.41 -4.62
CA LEU A 456 -1.51 -8.26 -5.67
C LEU A 456 -0.24 -7.59 -6.21
N SER A 457 0.90 -7.82 -5.56
CA SER A 457 2.19 -7.27 -6.01
C SER A 457 3.29 -8.32 -6.09
N ALA A 458 4.01 -8.34 -7.21
CA ALA A 458 5.19 -9.17 -7.41
C ALA A 458 6.30 -8.85 -6.38
N ASP A 459 6.41 -7.59 -5.94
CA ASP A 459 7.47 -7.13 -5.04
C ASP A 459 7.44 -7.87 -3.68
N ALA A 460 6.29 -8.42 -3.26
CA ALA A 460 6.16 -9.24 -2.06
C ALA A 460 7.05 -10.50 -2.09
N ALA A 461 7.03 -11.27 -3.19
CA ALA A 461 7.89 -12.43 -3.36
C ALA A 461 9.37 -12.02 -3.49
N VAL A 462 9.65 -10.94 -4.21
CA VAL A 462 11.01 -10.39 -4.40
C VAL A 462 11.65 -10.01 -3.06
N LEU A 463 10.90 -9.32 -2.19
CA LEU A 463 11.31 -8.99 -0.82
C LEU A 463 11.61 -10.25 -0.01
N GLY A 464 10.71 -11.24 -0.06
CA GLY A 464 10.89 -12.51 0.64
C GLY A 464 12.17 -13.25 0.23
N TYR A 465 12.44 -13.35 -1.08
CA TYR A 465 13.65 -14.00 -1.60
C TYR A 465 14.93 -13.24 -1.21
N LEU A 466 14.96 -11.92 -1.37
CA LEU A 466 16.13 -11.11 -1.05
C LEU A 466 16.41 -11.03 0.45
N PHE A 467 15.38 -10.99 1.30
CA PHE A 467 15.54 -11.07 2.75
C PHE A 467 16.09 -12.44 3.17
N CYS A 468 15.53 -13.54 2.64
CA CYS A 468 16.05 -14.90 2.89
C CYS A 468 17.51 -15.03 2.44
N PHE A 469 17.84 -14.61 1.23
CA PHE A 469 19.18 -14.72 0.66
C PHE A 469 20.21 -13.87 1.43
N THR A 470 19.83 -12.64 1.82
CA THR A 470 20.68 -11.75 2.60
C THR A 470 20.91 -12.29 4.01
N ALA A 471 19.85 -12.75 4.69
CA ALA A 471 19.96 -13.40 6.00
C ALA A 471 20.86 -14.64 5.94
N LEU A 472 20.71 -15.46 4.91
CA LEU A 472 21.48 -16.69 4.69
C LEU A 472 22.97 -16.37 4.44
N CYS A 473 23.29 -15.44 3.55
CA CYS A 473 24.67 -15.04 3.28
C CYS A 473 25.37 -14.46 4.53
N LEU A 474 24.65 -13.67 5.33
CA LEU A 474 25.16 -13.11 6.59
C LEU A 474 25.42 -14.20 7.66
N THR A 475 24.55 -15.21 7.74
CA THR A 475 24.70 -16.33 8.69
C THR A 475 25.78 -17.32 8.24
N LEU A 476 25.80 -17.72 6.97
CA LEU A 476 26.81 -18.64 6.44
C LEU A 476 28.22 -18.02 6.39
N ARG A 477 28.35 -16.70 6.49
CA ARG A 477 29.66 -16.06 6.70
C ARG A 477 30.30 -16.45 8.05
N THR A 478 29.52 -16.75 9.08
CA THR A 478 30.05 -16.98 10.45
C THR A 478 30.10 -18.45 10.86
N ARG A 479 29.47 -19.35 10.11
CA ARG A 479 29.48 -20.80 10.36
C ARG A 479 29.45 -21.60 9.05
N PRO A 480 29.88 -22.88 9.05
CA PRO A 480 29.65 -23.76 7.90
C PRO A 480 28.16 -23.96 7.60
N ALA A 481 27.87 -24.14 6.32
CA ALA A 481 26.58 -24.45 5.75
C ALA A 481 26.27 -25.95 5.86
N ARG A 482 24.99 -26.26 6.04
CA ARG A 482 24.43 -27.58 5.77
C ARG A 482 24.14 -27.69 4.28
N TRP A 483 24.14 -28.90 3.72
CA TRP A 483 23.87 -29.06 2.28
C TRP A 483 22.56 -28.41 1.77
N PRO A 484 21.42 -28.38 2.53
CA PRO A 484 20.22 -27.70 2.06
C PRO A 484 20.38 -26.17 2.04
N GLU A 485 21.27 -25.62 2.86
CA GLU A 485 21.54 -24.19 2.94
C GLU A 485 22.40 -23.73 1.74
N THR A 486 23.34 -24.58 1.29
CA THR A 486 24.07 -24.37 0.04
C THR A 486 23.12 -24.43 -1.16
N VAL A 487 22.21 -25.41 -1.21
CA VAL A 487 21.20 -25.50 -2.28
C VAL A 487 20.26 -24.29 -2.23
N ALA A 488 19.75 -23.91 -1.06
CA ALA A 488 18.89 -22.73 -0.90
C ALA A 488 19.58 -21.44 -1.35
N ALA A 489 20.88 -21.26 -1.09
CA ALA A 489 21.63 -20.10 -1.59
C ALA A 489 21.67 -20.05 -3.13
N VAL A 490 21.89 -21.19 -3.80
CA VAL A 490 21.89 -21.28 -5.27
C VAL A 490 20.49 -21.07 -5.85
N VAL A 491 19.45 -21.68 -5.27
CA VAL A 491 18.05 -21.53 -5.71
C VAL A 491 17.58 -20.09 -5.52
N LEU A 492 17.83 -19.47 -4.36
CA LEU A 492 17.46 -18.06 -4.14
C LEU A 492 18.17 -17.12 -5.11
N ALA A 493 19.46 -17.35 -5.41
CA ALA A 493 20.17 -16.58 -6.42
C ALA A 493 19.53 -16.73 -7.82
N ALA A 494 19.18 -17.97 -8.21
CA ALA A 494 18.51 -18.27 -9.48
C ALA A 494 17.11 -17.64 -9.57
N LEU A 495 16.39 -17.49 -8.46
CA LEU A 495 15.11 -16.78 -8.39
C LEU A 495 15.28 -15.25 -8.44
N ILE A 496 16.33 -14.70 -7.83
CA ILE A 496 16.59 -13.24 -7.79
C ILE A 496 16.97 -12.69 -9.17
N GLY A 497 17.69 -13.45 -9.99
CA GLY A 497 18.08 -13.04 -11.36
C GLY A 497 16.92 -12.56 -12.24
N PRO A 498 15.89 -13.40 -12.51
CA PRO A 498 14.70 -13.04 -13.27
C PRO A 498 13.64 -12.25 -12.47
N ALA A 499 13.88 -11.93 -11.18
CA ALA A 499 12.87 -11.29 -10.33
C ALA A 499 12.62 -9.82 -10.66
N LYS A 500 13.69 -9.03 -10.79
CA LYS A 500 13.65 -7.62 -11.21
C LYS A 500 15.05 -7.20 -11.66
N ALA A 501 15.16 -6.48 -12.78
CA ALA A 501 16.44 -6.15 -13.41
C ALA A 501 17.50 -5.59 -12.44
N ILE A 502 17.05 -4.75 -11.50
CA ILE A 502 17.89 -4.00 -10.56
C ILE A 502 18.55 -4.84 -9.46
N TYR A 503 18.11 -6.08 -9.20
CA TYR A 503 18.57 -6.88 -8.06
C TYR A 503 19.67 -7.91 -8.39
N LEU A 504 20.07 -8.07 -9.66
CA LEU A 504 21.17 -8.95 -10.03
C LEU A 504 22.48 -8.70 -9.22
N PRO A 505 22.88 -7.44 -8.89
CA PRO A 505 24.05 -7.20 -8.03
C PRO A 505 23.92 -7.77 -6.61
N ALA A 506 22.70 -7.97 -6.10
CA ALA A 506 22.50 -8.55 -4.77
C ALA A 506 22.99 -10.01 -4.70
N VAL A 507 23.02 -10.75 -5.81
CA VAL A 507 23.55 -12.12 -5.87
C VAL A 507 25.04 -12.18 -5.48
N LEU A 508 25.79 -11.08 -5.66
CA LEU A 508 27.20 -10.98 -5.25
C LEU A 508 27.41 -11.13 -3.74
N LEU A 509 26.36 -11.04 -2.90
CA LEU A 509 26.42 -11.35 -1.46
C LEU A 509 26.93 -12.78 -1.19
N ILE A 510 26.78 -13.73 -2.13
CA ILE A 510 27.30 -15.10 -1.96
C ILE A 510 28.82 -15.15 -1.79
N PHE A 511 29.56 -14.15 -2.29
CA PHE A 511 31.00 -14.02 -2.07
C PHE A 511 31.38 -13.62 -0.63
N MET A 512 30.41 -13.18 0.19
CA MET A 512 30.63 -12.97 1.62
C MET A 512 30.82 -14.27 2.40
N ILE A 513 30.42 -15.40 1.83
CA ILE A 513 30.55 -16.73 2.44
C ILE A 513 31.96 -17.28 2.14
N PRO A 514 32.77 -17.64 3.16
CA PRO A 514 34.05 -18.31 2.96
C PRO A 514 33.89 -19.66 2.26
N ASP A 515 34.82 -20.06 1.39
CA ASP A 515 34.72 -21.35 0.67
C ASP A 515 34.72 -22.55 1.62
N ALA A 516 35.45 -22.46 2.73
CA ALA A 516 35.44 -23.46 3.81
C ALA A 516 34.04 -23.62 4.44
N ASN A 517 33.20 -22.59 4.42
CA ASN A 517 31.84 -22.64 4.96
C ASN A 517 30.83 -23.23 3.96
N LEU A 518 31.18 -23.39 2.68
CA LEU A 518 30.34 -24.05 1.67
C LEU A 518 30.80 -25.49 1.35
N ALA A 519 31.85 -25.97 2.00
CA ALA A 519 32.39 -27.30 1.80
C ALA A 519 31.47 -28.40 2.38
N LEU A 520 31.35 -29.53 1.67
CA LEU A 520 30.65 -30.71 2.20
C LEU A 520 31.57 -31.47 3.19
N PRO A 521 31.07 -31.94 4.34
CA PRO A 521 31.84 -32.76 5.27
C PRO A 521 32.46 -33.98 4.59
N GLY A 522 33.76 -34.21 4.82
CA GLY A 522 34.48 -35.39 4.34
C GLY A 522 34.85 -35.42 2.85
N LYS A 523 34.44 -34.45 2.00
CA LYS A 523 34.81 -34.41 0.57
C LYS A 523 35.85 -33.33 0.27
N ARG A 524 36.94 -33.70 -0.42
CA ARG A 524 38.00 -32.79 -0.91
C ARG A 524 37.60 -31.91 -2.11
N TRP A 525 36.30 -31.83 -2.44
CA TRP A 525 35.82 -31.17 -3.67
C TRP A 525 35.61 -29.66 -3.46
N PRO A 526 35.86 -28.80 -4.47
CA PRO A 526 35.70 -27.34 -4.37
C PRO A 526 34.23 -26.91 -4.49
N VAL A 527 33.37 -27.41 -3.59
CA VAL A 527 31.91 -27.16 -3.59
C VAL A 527 31.59 -25.67 -3.47
N GLY A 528 32.35 -24.91 -2.67
CA GLY A 528 32.15 -23.47 -2.49
C GLY A 528 32.29 -22.64 -3.77
N PRO A 529 33.44 -22.71 -4.48
CA PRO A 529 33.60 -22.08 -5.78
C PRO A 529 32.54 -22.51 -6.81
N ILE A 530 32.20 -23.81 -6.87
CA ILE A 530 31.18 -24.32 -7.79
C ILE A 530 29.80 -23.70 -7.47
N ALA A 531 29.38 -23.68 -6.20
CA ALA A 531 28.11 -23.11 -5.80
C ALA A 531 28.02 -21.60 -6.10
N LYS A 532 29.12 -20.85 -5.92
CA LYS A 532 29.22 -19.43 -6.25
C LYS A 532 29.09 -19.17 -7.76
N VAL A 533 29.81 -19.93 -8.57
CA VAL A 533 29.72 -19.82 -10.04
C VAL A 533 28.33 -20.22 -10.52
N LEU A 534 27.77 -21.33 -10.03
CA LEU A 534 26.44 -21.79 -10.39
C LEU A 534 25.35 -20.78 -10.03
N ALA A 535 25.39 -20.20 -8.82
CA ALA A 535 24.46 -19.14 -8.40
C ALA A 535 24.49 -17.93 -9.33
N LEU A 536 25.68 -17.48 -9.76
CA LEU A 536 25.82 -16.36 -10.69
C LEU A 536 25.37 -16.70 -12.11
N VAL A 537 25.73 -17.89 -12.61
CA VAL A 537 25.36 -18.34 -13.96
C VAL A 537 23.84 -18.49 -14.07
N LEU A 538 23.18 -19.13 -13.10
CA LEU A 538 21.73 -19.26 -13.10
C LEU A 538 21.02 -17.90 -12.95
N ALA A 539 21.50 -17.03 -12.06
CA ALA A 539 20.97 -15.68 -11.93
C ALA A 539 21.12 -14.85 -13.22
N ALA A 540 22.28 -14.93 -13.88
CA ALA A 540 22.54 -14.22 -15.14
C ALA A 540 21.72 -14.77 -16.30
N ILE A 541 21.54 -16.09 -16.41
CA ILE A 541 20.68 -16.72 -17.43
C ILE A 541 19.23 -16.27 -17.24
N GLY A 542 18.68 -16.36 -16.02
CA GLY A 542 17.32 -15.91 -15.73
C GLY A 542 17.13 -14.41 -15.96
N TRP A 543 18.13 -13.59 -15.57
CA TRP A 543 18.12 -12.15 -15.85
C TRP A 543 18.09 -11.87 -17.36
N VAL A 544 18.92 -12.56 -18.16
CA VAL A 544 18.95 -12.43 -19.62
C VAL A 544 17.62 -12.85 -20.24
N GLN A 545 17.04 -13.98 -19.82
CA GLN A 545 15.77 -14.48 -20.35
C GLN A 545 14.61 -13.48 -20.20
N VAL A 546 14.56 -12.74 -19.09
CA VAL A 546 13.48 -11.78 -18.80
C VAL A 546 13.80 -10.36 -19.27
N ASN A 547 15.06 -9.93 -19.21
CA ASN A 547 15.42 -8.50 -19.36
C ASN A 547 16.20 -8.17 -20.65
N MET A 548 16.54 -9.14 -21.52
CA MET A 548 17.31 -8.88 -22.73
C MET A 548 16.62 -7.86 -23.66
N GLY A 549 15.31 -7.95 -23.87
CA GLY A 549 14.57 -6.99 -24.71
C GLY A 549 14.72 -5.55 -24.22
N ALA A 550 14.43 -5.31 -22.94
CA ALA A 550 14.60 -4.00 -22.30
C ALA A 550 16.07 -3.52 -22.31
N ALA A 551 17.03 -4.42 -22.14
CA ALA A 551 18.46 -4.09 -22.20
C ALA A 551 18.92 -3.70 -23.62
N LEU A 552 18.44 -4.38 -24.66
CA LEU A 552 18.69 -4.05 -26.06
C LEU A 552 18.06 -2.71 -26.44
N TYR A 553 16.81 -2.46 -26.00
CA TYR A 553 16.13 -1.18 -26.19
C TYR A 553 16.90 -0.03 -25.51
N ALA A 554 17.34 -0.21 -24.26
CA ALA A 554 18.18 0.77 -23.56
C ALA A 554 19.52 1.03 -24.28
N ALA A 555 20.03 0.04 -25.02
CA ALA A 555 21.26 0.12 -25.79
C ALA A 555 21.07 0.53 -27.28
N ARG A 556 19.85 0.84 -27.73
CA ARG A 556 19.54 1.03 -29.17
C ARG A 556 20.41 2.08 -29.88
N ASP A 557 20.73 3.18 -29.19
CA ASP A 557 21.48 4.32 -29.76
C ASP A 557 22.99 4.25 -29.49
N VAL A 558 23.50 3.04 -29.21
CA VAL A 558 24.89 2.77 -28.82
C VAL A 558 25.61 2.05 -29.96
N ASP A 559 26.78 2.56 -30.39
CA ASP A 559 27.70 1.85 -31.29
C ASP A 559 28.31 0.63 -30.56
N THR A 560 27.55 -0.45 -30.53
CA THR A 560 27.93 -1.72 -29.89
C THR A 560 29.20 -2.30 -30.49
N VAL A 561 29.42 -2.13 -31.81
CA VAL A 561 30.62 -2.63 -32.51
C VAL A 561 31.86 -1.81 -32.13
N GLY A 562 31.74 -0.49 -32.09
CA GLY A 562 32.80 0.41 -31.62
C GLY A 562 33.16 0.18 -30.15
N ILE A 563 32.14 0.00 -29.29
CA ILE A 563 32.36 -0.35 -27.87
C ILE A 563 33.01 -1.73 -27.74
N LEU A 564 32.59 -2.76 -28.49
CA LEU A 564 33.22 -4.09 -28.43
C LEU A 564 34.70 -4.02 -28.83
N ARG A 565 35.01 -3.30 -29.91
CA ARG A 565 36.39 -3.09 -30.39
C ARG A 565 37.23 -2.31 -29.37
N ALA A 566 36.69 -1.23 -28.81
CA ALA A 566 37.36 -0.45 -27.78
C ALA A 566 37.58 -1.25 -26.48
N GLY A 567 36.58 -2.03 -26.06
CA GLY A 567 36.65 -2.92 -24.91
C GLY A 567 37.67 -4.05 -25.09
N GLY A 568 37.71 -4.69 -26.27
CA GLY A 568 38.73 -5.68 -26.63
C GLY A 568 40.15 -5.11 -26.61
N ALA A 569 40.34 -3.91 -27.19
CA ALA A 569 41.62 -3.20 -27.14
C ALA A 569 42.02 -2.82 -25.70
N ALA A 570 41.08 -2.35 -24.88
CA ALA A 570 41.31 -2.02 -23.48
C ALA A 570 41.65 -3.27 -22.64
N ALA A 571 40.99 -4.41 -22.88
CA ALA A 571 41.27 -5.67 -22.21
C ALA A 571 42.66 -6.23 -22.57
N ALA A 572 43.03 -6.19 -23.85
CA ALA A 572 44.37 -6.55 -24.32
C ALA A 572 45.45 -5.61 -23.72
N GLY A 573 45.19 -4.31 -23.70
CA GLY A 573 46.05 -3.31 -23.05
C GLY A 573 46.20 -3.55 -21.54
N ALA A 574 45.11 -3.86 -20.84
CA ALA A 574 45.13 -4.17 -19.41
C ALA A 574 45.91 -5.46 -19.11
N ALA A 575 45.79 -6.50 -19.95
CA ALA A 575 46.57 -7.74 -19.83
C ALA A 575 48.07 -7.48 -20.06
N LEU A 576 48.43 -6.67 -21.06
CA LEU A 576 49.82 -6.23 -21.31
C LEU A 576 50.38 -5.40 -20.15
N LEU A 577 49.60 -4.47 -19.60
CA LEU A 577 50.00 -3.67 -18.43
C LEU A 577 50.14 -4.54 -17.17
N ALA A 578 49.28 -5.54 -16.98
CA ALA A 578 49.40 -6.50 -15.88
C ALA A 578 50.68 -7.36 -16.01
N LEU A 579 51.02 -7.81 -17.22
CA LEU A 579 52.26 -8.52 -17.53
C LEU A 579 53.50 -7.64 -17.29
N LEU A 580 53.52 -6.39 -17.77
CA LEU A 580 54.59 -5.44 -17.48
C LEU A 580 54.73 -5.19 -15.98
N TYR A 581 53.63 -4.94 -15.28
CA TYR A 581 53.63 -4.76 -13.83
C TYR A 581 54.19 -5.99 -13.11
N TRP A 582 53.80 -7.20 -13.51
CA TRP A 582 54.30 -8.44 -12.91
C TRP A 582 55.82 -8.63 -13.08
N LYS A 583 56.37 -8.20 -14.24
CA LYS A 583 57.81 -8.21 -14.53
C LYS A 583 58.58 -7.10 -13.77
N ILE A 584 57.95 -5.95 -13.54
CA ILE A 584 58.59 -4.74 -13.00
C ILE A 584 58.40 -4.56 -11.48
N ARG A 585 57.37 -5.17 -10.86
CA ARG A 585 56.97 -4.96 -9.45
C ARG A 585 58.05 -5.17 -8.37
N ARG A 586 59.17 -5.85 -8.70
CA ARG A 586 60.31 -6.07 -7.80
C ARG A 586 61.26 -4.86 -7.72
N ASP A 587 61.21 -3.94 -8.68
CA ASP A 587 62.05 -2.73 -8.72
C ASP A 587 61.24 -1.50 -8.26
N PRO A 588 61.58 -0.88 -7.12
CA PRO A 588 60.77 0.21 -6.55
C PRO A 588 60.84 1.52 -7.37
N LYS A 589 61.91 1.78 -8.12
CA LYS A 589 62.01 2.97 -9.00
C LYS A 589 61.15 2.77 -10.24
N LYS A 590 61.33 1.64 -10.94
CA LYS A 590 60.55 1.33 -12.15
C LYS A 590 59.06 1.16 -11.84
N LYS A 591 58.69 0.61 -10.66
CA LYS A 591 57.30 0.57 -10.19
C LYS A 591 56.67 1.96 -10.04
N LYS A 592 57.39 2.95 -9.48
CA LYS A 592 56.88 4.33 -9.38
C LYS A 592 56.69 4.98 -10.76
N ILE A 593 57.67 4.83 -11.66
CA ILE A 593 57.59 5.35 -13.03
C ILE A 593 56.41 4.71 -13.79
N PHE A 594 56.25 3.40 -13.70
CA PHE A 594 55.15 2.66 -14.33
C PHE A 594 53.77 3.09 -13.81
N LEU A 595 53.61 3.26 -12.50
CA LEU A 595 52.36 3.76 -11.91
C LEU A 595 52.08 5.22 -12.29
N GLY A 596 53.11 6.07 -12.39
CA GLY A 596 52.99 7.44 -12.90
C GLY A 596 52.60 7.50 -14.38
N ALA A 597 53.16 6.62 -15.21
CA ALA A 597 52.79 6.49 -16.62
C ALA A 597 51.34 6.00 -16.79
N ILE A 598 50.91 5.01 -16.01
CA ILE A 598 49.49 4.60 -15.98
C ILE A 598 48.60 5.76 -15.55
N ALA A 599 48.96 6.51 -14.50
CA ALA A 599 48.18 7.65 -14.05
C ALA A 599 48.04 8.72 -15.15
N ALA A 600 49.12 9.04 -15.86
CA ALA A 600 49.09 9.98 -17.00
C ALA A 600 48.22 9.46 -18.17
N VAL A 601 48.32 8.17 -18.51
CA VAL A 601 47.47 7.54 -19.54
C VAL A 601 46.00 7.57 -19.12
N VAL A 602 45.67 7.31 -17.85
CA VAL A 602 44.30 7.39 -17.33
C VAL A 602 43.78 8.84 -17.39
N VAL A 603 44.60 9.82 -17.01
CA VAL A 603 44.25 11.25 -17.09
C VAL A 603 43.97 11.72 -18.53
N LEU A 604 44.64 11.15 -19.54
CA LEU A 604 44.38 11.45 -20.96
C LEU A 604 43.23 10.61 -21.55
N ALA A 605 43.09 9.36 -21.13
CA ALA A 605 42.05 8.45 -21.62
C ALA A 605 40.65 8.82 -21.12
N ILE A 606 40.52 9.42 -19.93
CA ILE A 606 39.22 9.85 -19.40
C ILE A 606 38.57 10.95 -20.27
N PRO A 607 39.23 12.09 -20.59
CA PRO A 607 38.67 13.10 -21.50
C PRO A 607 38.38 12.57 -22.91
N VAL A 608 39.29 11.78 -23.49
CA VAL A 608 39.12 11.21 -24.84
C VAL A 608 37.98 10.20 -24.87
N GLY A 609 37.86 9.35 -23.84
CA GLY A 609 36.75 8.41 -23.69
C GLY A 609 35.42 9.13 -23.49
N LEU A 610 35.38 10.16 -22.66
CA LEU A 610 34.19 10.99 -22.45
C LEU A 610 33.77 11.69 -23.75
N TYR A 611 34.71 12.27 -24.50
CA TYR A 611 34.45 12.88 -25.80
C TYR A 611 33.89 11.88 -26.81
N LYS A 612 34.48 10.68 -26.90
CA LYS A 612 33.96 9.61 -27.78
C LYS A 612 32.57 9.11 -27.37
N LEU A 613 32.27 9.06 -26.08
CA LEU A 613 30.94 8.72 -25.56
C LEU A 613 29.91 9.83 -25.84
N THR A 614 30.28 11.10 -25.72
CA THR A 614 29.36 12.23 -26.00
C THR A 614 29.14 12.48 -27.48
N HIS A 615 30.04 12.03 -28.36
CA HIS A 615 29.98 12.20 -29.82
C HIS A 615 29.72 10.88 -30.56
N MET A 616 29.03 9.93 -29.94
CA MET A 616 28.59 8.71 -30.61
C MET A 616 27.57 9.05 -31.72
N TRP A 617 27.76 8.50 -32.92
CA TRP A 617 26.85 8.73 -34.07
C TRP A 617 25.42 8.26 -33.76
N GLY A 618 24.40 8.88 -34.39
CA GLY A 618 22.99 8.50 -34.25
C GLY A 618 22.25 9.20 -33.10
N GLY A 619 21.84 10.46 -33.31
CA GLY A 619 20.91 11.18 -32.44
C GLY A 619 19.58 11.43 -33.14
N LEU A 620 18.52 11.66 -32.36
CA LEU A 620 17.20 12.04 -32.89
C LEU A 620 17.26 13.42 -33.56
N THR A 621 16.70 13.55 -34.76
CA THR A 621 16.57 14.86 -35.44
C THR A 621 15.46 15.71 -34.78
N PRO A 622 15.44 17.04 -34.98
CA PRO A 622 14.33 17.88 -34.53
C PRO A 622 12.96 17.41 -35.01
N GLU A 623 12.88 16.91 -36.25
CA GLU A 623 11.67 16.38 -36.87
C GLU A 623 11.24 15.06 -36.21
N GLN A 624 12.19 14.18 -35.87
CA GLN A 624 11.91 12.97 -35.10
C GLN A 624 11.49 13.29 -33.66
N LEU A 625 12.00 14.36 -33.05
CA LEU A 625 11.59 14.81 -31.73
C LEU A 625 10.13 15.32 -31.76
N VAL A 626 9.79 16.19 -32.71
CA VAL A 626 8.41 16.71 -32.86
C VAL A 626 7.43 15.61 -33.25
N GLY A 627 7.79 14.78 -34.24
CA GLY A 627 6.98 13.65 -34.70
C GLY A 627 6.93 12.45 -33.74
N SER A 628 7.65 12.51 -32.61
CA SER A 628 7.57 11.48 -31.55
C SER A 628 6.48 11.74 -30.51
N ILE A 629 5.87 12.93 -30.52
CA ILE A 629 4.87 13.33 -29.54
C ILE A 629 3.54 12.66 -29.88
N GLN A 630 3.06 11.82 -28.98
CA GLN A 630 1.75 11.18 -29.04
C GLN A 630 0.64 12.19 -28.72
N GLU A 631 -0.62 11.82 -28.96
CA GLU A 631 -1.79 12.65 -28.67
C GLU A 631 -1.88 13.06 -27.19
N ASN A 632 -1.38 12.21 -26.28
CA ASN A 632 -1.30 12.50 -24.84
C ASN A 632 -0.15 13.47 -24.44
N GLY A 633 0.68 13.90 -25.40
CA GLY A 633 1.83 14.78 -25.17
C GLY A 633 3.15 14.08 -24.82
N ASP A 634 3.18 12.76 -24.64
CA ASP A 634 4.41 12.01 -24.33
C ASP A 634 5.22 11.69 -25.60
N SER A 635 6.55 11.78 -25.50
CA SER A 635 7.42 11.25 -26.56
C SER A 635 7.48 9.72 -26.53
N ILE A 636 7.28 9.07 -27.67
CA ILE A 636 7.57 7.61 -27.84
C ILE A 636 9.03 7.24 -27.57
N TYR A 637 9.94 8.22 -27.52
CA TYR A 637 11.34 8.00 -27.17
C TYR A 637 11.60 8.29 -25.69
N THR A 638 12.03 7.27 -24.97
CA THR A 638 12.58 7.40 -23.60
C THR A 638 14.11 7.53 -23.60
N TYR A 639 14.73 7.81 -22.45
CA TYR A 639 16.20 7.96 -22.35
C TYR A 639 16.93 6.63 -22.58
N SER A 640 17.62 6.51 -23.72
CA SER A 640 18.58 5.43 -23.98
C SER A 640 19.97 5.75 -23.44
N ALA A 641 20.84 4.73 -23.32
CA ALA A 641 22.23 4.90 -22.92
C ALA A 641 23.00 5.85 -23.87
N GLY A 642 22.75 5.76 -25.19
CA GLY A 642 23.34 6.66 -26.17
C GLY A 642 22.84 8.10 -26.01
N TYR A 643 21.53 8.29 -25.79
CA TYR A 643 20.96 9.62 -25.55
C TYR A 643 21.55 10.28 -24.29
N ILE A 644 21.66 9.52 -23.19
CA ILE A 644 22.28 9.96 -21.92
C ILE A 644 23.73 10.41 -22.16
N CYS A 645 24.53 9.62 -22.87
CA CYS A 645 25.93 9.95 -23.13
C CYS A 645 26.08 11.23 -23.97
N ARG A 646 25.21 11.49 -24.95
CA ARG A 646 25.20 12.75 -25.72
C ARG A 646 24.72 13.95 -24.89
N ASN A 647 23.78 13.72 -23.97
CA ASN A 647 23.06 14.75 -23.22
C ASN A 647 23.41 14.79 -21.71
N LEU A 648 24.68 14.59 -21.35
CA LEU A 648 25.11 14.54 -19.93
C LEU A 648 24.66 15.78 -19.10
N PRO A 649 24.77 17.04 -19.57
CA PRO A 649 24.33 18.19 -18.77
C PRO A 649 22.82 18.22 -18.55
N ASN A 650 22.02 17.88 -19.56
CA ASN A 650 20.56 17.82 -19.46
C ASN A 650 20.11 16.66 -18.58
N THR A 651 20.76 15.50 -18.70
CA THR A 651 20.50 14.34 -17.82
C THR A 651 20.86 14.66 -16.37
N ALA A 652 22.00 15.32 -16.11
CA ALA A 652 22.35 15.76 -14.76
C ALA A 652 21.33 16.77 -14.20
N LYS A 653 20.85 17.70 -15.04
CA LYS A 653 19.78 18.65 -14.68
C LYS A 653 18.46 17.93 -14.34
N LEU A 654 18.08 16.90 -15.11
CA LEU A 654 16.92 16.04 -14.83
C LEU A 654 17.08 15.32 -13.49
N LEU A 655 18.23 14.67 -13.25
CA LEU A 655 18.51 13.94 -12.00
C LEU A 655 18.43 14.87 -10.78
N LEU A 656 19.04 16.05 -10.85
CA LEU A 656 19.02 17.04 -9.76
C LEU A 656 17.60 17.56 -9.49
N ARG A 657 16.84 17.89 -10.54
CA ARG A 657 15.42 18.30 -10.42
C ARG A 657 14.56 17.21 -9.80
N SER A 658 14.74 15.96 -10.24
CA SER A 658 14.02 14.80 -9.73
C SER A 658 14.30 14.58 -8.25
N PHE A 659 15.57 14.68 -7.83
CA PHE A 659 15.93 14.59 -6.42
C PHE A 659 15.27 15.68 -5.56
N SER A 660 15.21 16.93 -6.05
CA SER A 660 14.53 18.01 -5.33
C SER A 660 13.00 17.88 -5.30
N ALA A 661 12.39 17.34 -6.36
CA ALA A 661 10.93 17.24 -6.47
C ALA A 661 10.36 15.99 -5.78
N GLN A 662 10.99 14.84 -5.99
CA GLN A 662 10.46 13.52 -5.59
C GLN A 662 11.26 12.85 -4.45
N GLY A 663 12.40 13.41 -4.04
CA GLY A 663 13.27 12.80 -3.02
C GLY A 663 12.56 12.52 -1.68
N ALA A 664 11.58 13.36 -1.33
CA ALA A 664 10.68 13.15 -0.18
C ALA A 664 9.79 11.90 -0.37
N GLN A 665 9.11 11.81 -1.52
CA GLN A 665 8.24 10.68 -1.87
C GLN A 665 9.01 9.36 -1.97
N TRP A 666 10.25 9.38 -2.49
CA TRP A 666 11.10 8.18 -2.50
C TRP A 666 11.43 7.69 -1.07
N VAL A 667 11.58 8.59 -0.10
CA VAL A 667 11.73 8.18 1.31
C VAL A 667 10.40 7.67 1.87
N GLN A 668 9.27 8.34 1.62
CA GLN A 668 7.94 7.89 2.06
C GLN A 668 7.60 6.49 1.52
N GLY A 669 7.93 6.20 0.25
CA GLY A 669 7.78 4.89 -0.39
C GLY A 669 8.80 3.83 0.03
N VAL A 670 9.84 4.17 0.81
CA VAL A 670 10.64 3.17 1.55
C VAL A 670 9.96 2.81 2.88
N LEU A 671 9.34 3.78 3.53
CA LEU A 671 8.74 3.62 4.86
C LEU A 671 7.33 3.02 4.79
N GLY A 672 6.59 3.30 3.72
CA GLY A 672 5.18 2.95 3.52
C GLY A 672 4.23 4.04 3.98
N THR A 673 4.70 5.29 3.97
CA THR A 673 3.86 6.47 4.22
C THR A 673 3.41 7.14 2.93
N ALA A 674 3.77 6.62 1.76
CA ALA A 674 3.13 6.91 0.48
C ALA A 674 2.29 5.68 0.13
N LEU A 675 0.96 5.83 0.09
CA LEU A 675 0.01 4.72 0.01
C LEU A 675 -0.48 4.50 -1.43
N GLY A 676 -0.78 3.24 -1.76
CA GLY A 676 -1.44 2.87 -3.02
C GLY A 676 -0.48 2.90 -4.20
N GLU A 677 -0.88 3.56 -5.29
CA GLU A 677 -0.07 3.79 -6.49
C GLU A 677 0.36 5.28 -6.64
N PRO A 678 1.54 5.67 -6.11
CA PRO A 678 2.03 7.06 -6.11
C PRO A 678 2.27 7.69 -7.48
N ILE A 679 2.13 6.92 -8.57
CA ILE A 679 2.26 7.41 -9.96
C ILE A 679 0.95 8.07 -10.41
N VAL A 680 -0.19 7.54 -9.99
CA VAL A 680 -1.53 7.97 -10.45
C VAL A 680 -2.16 8.94 -9.45
N TYR A 681 -1.99 8.69 -8.15
CA TYR A 681 -2.46 9.58 -7.08
C TYR A 681 -1.49 9.56 -5.90
N THR A 682 -1.30 10.72 -5.26
CA THR A 682 -0.39 10.87 -4.13
C THR A 682 -1.15 10.85 -2.80
N VAL A 683 -1.34 9.66 -2.22
CA VAL A 683 -2.00 9.49 -0.91
C VAL A 683 -0.94 9.34 0.18
N ASP A 684 -0.44 10.48 0.68
CA ASP A 684 0.67 10.55 1.61
C ASP A 684 0.24 10.68 3.09
N ALA A 685 0.63 9.71 3.92
CA ALA A 685 0.51 9.74 5.37
C ALA A 685 1.51 10.73 6.01
N SER A 686 1.25 11.13 7.26
CA SER A 686 1.96 12.22 7.93
C SER A 686 3.47 11.96 8.04
N TRP A 687 4.26 12.97 7.69
CA TRP A 687 5.72 12.97 7.89
C TRP A 687 6.16 12.75 9.34
N VAL A 688 5.29 13.00 10.33
CA VAL A 688 5.56 12.65 11.74
C VAL A 688 5.71 11.13 11.91
N LEU A 689 4.88 10.33 11.21
CA LEU A 689 5.02 8.88 11.17
C LEU A 689 6.29 8.47 10.42
N GLY A 690 6.61 9.13 9.31
CA GLY A 690 7.85 8.92 8.55
C GLY A 690 9.11 9.12 9.40
N VAL A 691 9.21 10.24 10.11
CA VAL A 691 10.29 10.50 11.09
C VAL A 691 10.30 9.45 12.20
N GLY A 692 9.12 9.05 12.69
CA GLY A 692 8.98 7.94 13.64
C GLY A 692 9.60 6.63 13.15
N PHE A 693 9.32 6.23 11.90
CA PHE A 693 9.90 5.03 11.30
C PHE A 693 11.41 5.14 11.13
N ILE A 694 11.93 6.29 10.68
CA ILE A 694 13.38 6.52 10.57
C ILE A 694 14.05 6.35 11.94
N LEU A 695 13.50 6.98 12.99
CA LEU A 695 14.02 6.86 14.36
C LEU A 695 13.94 5.42 14.88
N ALA A 696 12.86 4.68 14.59
CA ALA A 696 12.71 3.29 14.96
C ALA A 696 13.69 2.36 14.18
N LEU A 697 13.94 2.61 12.89
CA LEU A 697 14.90 1.84 12.07
C LEU A 697 16.32 2.07 12.59
N LEU A 698 16.68 3.32 12.89
CA LEU A 698 17.95 3.66 13.51
C LEU A 698 18.09 3.03 14.90
N ALA A 699 17.04 3.05 15.73
CA ALA A 699 17.05 2.39 17.05
C ALA A 699 17.18 0.86 16.95
N ALA A 700 16.63 0.22 15.91
CA ALA A 700 16.86 -1.20 15.62
C ALA A 700 18.29 -1.47 15.12
N ALA A 701 18.90 -0.50 14.43
CA ALA A 701 20.25 -0.60 13.89
C ALA A 701 21.36 -0.28 14.90
N LEU A 702 21.12 0.47 15.98
CA LEU A 702 22.19 0.81 16.93
C LEU A 702 22.78 -0.44 17.63
N PRO A 703 24.12 -0.62 17.66
CA PRO A 703 24.76 -1.74 18.34
C PRO A 703 24.75 -1.58 19.85
N GLN A 704 24.88 -2.69 20.59
CA GLN A 704 25.01 -2.65 22.04
C GLN A 704 26.44 -2.31 22.47
N ALA A 705 26.60 -1.57 23.57
CA ALA A 705 27.91 -1.27 24.15
C ALA A 705 28.68 -2.58 24.48
N GLY A 706 29.93 -2.69 23.99
CA GLY A 706 30.76 -3.88 24.13
C GLY A 706 30.54 -4.95 23.05
N GLU A 707 29.65 -4.72 22.08
CA GLU A 707 29.37 -5.68 21.01
C GLU A 707 30.49 -5.75 19.96
N THR A 708 30.82 -6.97 19.51
CA THR A 708 31.84 -7.17 18.48
C THR A 708 31.31 -6.82 17.09
N VAL A 709 32.12 -6.09 16.33
CA VAL A 709 31.76 -5.61 14.98
C VAL A 709 31.37 -6.77 14.03
N PRO A 710 30.23 -6.69 13.33
CA PRO A 710 29.71 -7.80 12.53
C PRO A 710 30.46 -8.04 11.20
N LEU A 711 30.91 -6.98 10.52
CA LEU A 711 31.49 -7.06 9.16
C LEU A 711 32.97 -6.64 9.14
N GLY A 712 33.76 -7.21 8.24
CA GLY A 712 35.14 -6.76 7.98
C GLY A 712 35.18 -5.57 7.03
N HIS A 713 36.29 -4.80 7.00
CA HIS A 713 36.41 -3.61 6.13
C HIS A 713 36.19 -3.92 4.63
N ARG A 714 36.74 -5.03 4.13
CA ARG A 714 36.52 -5.48 2.74
C ARG A 714 35.06 -5.85 2.47
N THR A 715 34.42 -6.55 3.42
CA THR A 715 33.00 -6.89 3.36
C THR A 715 32.12 -5.64 3.35
N LYS A 716 32.45 -4.64 4.19
CA LYS A 716 31.76 -3.35 4.25
C LYS A 716 31.80 -2.62 2.91
N ALA A 717 32.97 -2.57 2.26
CA ALA A 717 33.12 -1.99 0.92
C ALA A 717 32.32 -2.75 -0.15
N GLY A 718 32.32 -4.08 -0.12
CA GLY A 718 31.51 -4.90 -1.04
C GLY A 718 30.00 -4.69 -0.87
N VAL A 719 29.50 -4.65 0.36
CA VAL A 719 28.08 -4.38 0.65
C VAL A 719 27.69 -2.95 0.21
N TRP A 720 28.54 -1.95 0.45
CA TRP A 720 28.31 -0.60 -0.09
C TRP A 720 28.26 -0.59 -1.62
N GLY A 721 29.16 -1.32 -2.30
CA GLY A 721 29.13 -1.47 -3.75
C GLY A 721 27.80 -2.05 -4.24
N ILE A 722 27.32 -3.13 -3.61
CA ILE A 722 26.03 -3.75 -3.95
C ILE A 722 24.86 -2.78 -3.77
N VAL A 723 24.79 -2.08 -2.62
CA VAL A 723 23.74 -1.08 -2.35
C VAL A 723 23.76 0.04 -3.40
N LEU A 724 24.93 0.61 -3.68
CA LEU A 724 25.08 1.68 -4.66
C LEU A 724 24.76 1.21 -6.09
N CYS A 725 25.11 -0.03 -6.46
CA CYS A 725 24.72 -0.62 -7.74
C CYS A 725 23.21 -0.79 -7.86
N VAL A 726 22.50 -1.27 -6.82
CA VAL A 726 21.04 -1.42 -6.85
C VAL A 726 20.37 -0.05 -6.99
N ILE A 727 20.80 0.96 -6.24
CA ILE A 727 20.29 2.34 -6.36
C ILE A 727 20.57 2.89 -7.77
N ALA A 728 21.80 2.80 -8.27
CA ALA A 728 22.16 3.29 -9.59
C ALA A 728 21.36 2.60 -10.71
N LEU A 729 21.16 1.27 -10.62
CA LEU A 729 20.31 0.54 -11.56
C LEU A 729 18.83 0.97 -11.46
N SER A 730 18.30 1.30 -10.28
CA SER A 730 16.95 1.89 -10.17
C SER A 730 16.83 3.18 -10.97
N PHE A 731 17.80 4.09 -10.87
CA PHE A 731 17.83 5.33 -11.65
C PHE A 731 17.98 5.06 -13.16
N VAL A 732 18.89 4.17 -13.56
CA VAL A 732 19.09 3.82 -14.98
C VAL A 732 17.86 3.16 -15.59
N THR A 733 17.19 2.26 -14.86
CA THR A 733 15.94 1.64 -15.31
C THR A 733 14.85 2.71 -15.43
N ALA A 734 14.65 3.57 -14.43
CA ALA A 734 13.62 4.61 -14.49
C ALA A 734 13.86 5.63 -15.61
N LEU A 735 15.11 5.97 -15.94
CA LEU A 735 15.44 6.77 -17.12
C LEU A 735 14.95 6.09 -18.41
N ASN A 736 15.15 4.79 -18.56
CA ASN A 736 14.69 4.02 -19.72
C ASN A 736 13.14 3.97 -19.87
N TRP A 737 12.39 4.33 -18.82
CA TRP A 737 10.93 4.52 -18.83
C TRP A 737 10.50 5.99 -18.86
N THR A 738 11.43 6.95 -18.76
CA THR A 738 11.12 8.39 -18.75
C THR A 738 11.12 8.92 -20.19
N PRO A 739 10.02 9.52 -20.70
CA PRO A 739 10.01 10.20 -21.98
C PRO A 739 11.02 11.36 -22.03
N ILE A 740 11.69 11.56 -23.16
CA ILE A 740 12.78 12.57 -23.27
C ILE A 740 12.31 14.02 -23.13
N ASN A 741 11.02 14.30 -23.25
CA ASN A 741 10.41 15.62 -23.02
C ASN A 741 10.11 15.91 -21.53
N TYR A 742 10.30 14.96 -20.61
CA TYR A 742 10.00 15.15 -19.19
C TYR A 742 11.03 16.00 -18.45
N THR A 743 10.59 16.67 -17.39
CA THR A 743 11.44 17.53 -16.55
C THR A 743 11.87 16.90 -15.21
N THR A 744 11.29 15.75 -14.86
CA THR A 744 11.71 14.86 -13.76
C THR A 744 11.61 13.40 -14.21
N ILE A 745 12.27 12.48 -13.50
CA ILE A 745 12.23 11.03 -13.77
C ILE A 745 10.82 10.49 -13.53
N PHE A 746 10.33 9.66 -14.45
CA PHE A 746 9.07 8.94 -14.29
C PHE A 746 9.29 7.54 -13.65
N GLY A 747 8.31 7.06 -12.90
CA GLY A 747 8.25 5.67 -12.40
C GLY A 747 9.27 5.24 -11.34
N LEU A 748 10.17 6.13 -10.88
CA LEU A 748 11.13 5.80 -9.80
C LEU A 748 10.44 5.86 -8.43
N GLN A 749 10.40 4.73 -7.72
CA GLN A 749 9.70 4.61 -6.44
C GLN A 749 10.60 4.07 -5.32
N GLY A 750 10.37 4.55 -4.09
CA GLY A 750 11.13 4.15 -2.91
C GLY A 750 11.14 2.65 -2.62
N ARG A 751 10.04 1.96 -2.96
CA ARG A 751 9.89 0.51 -2.71
C ARG A 751 11.01 -0.33 -3.34
N TYR A 752 11.64 0.15 -4.41
CA TYR A 752 12.75 -0.53 -5.07
C TYR A 752 14.02 -0.65 -4.20
N TRP A 753 14.13 0.10 -3.10
CA TRP A 753 15.29 0.04 -2.19
C TRP A 753 15.02 -0.78 -0.93
N LEU A 754 13.77 -1.20 -0.67
CA LEU A 754 13.41 -2.05 0.46
C LEU A 754 14.25 -3.34 0.56
N PRO A 755 14.53 -4.10 -0.53
CA PRO A 755 15.26 -5.37 -0.38
C PRO A 755 16.70 -5.20 0.11
N VAL A 756 17.31 -4.04 -0.11
CA VAL A 756 18.67 -3.72 0.38
C VAL A 756 18.67 -2.93 1.68
N LEU A 757 17.53 -2.48 2.19
CA LEU A 757 17.42 -1.75 3.46
C LEU A 757 18.02 -2.52 4.66
N PRO A 758 17.86 -3.86 4.81
CA PRO A 758 18.55 -4.60 5.87
C PRO A 758 20.08 -4.54 5.77
N LEU A 759 20.65 -4.43 4.57
CA LEU A 759 22.10 -4.23 4.38
C LEU A 759 22.54 -2.84 4.81
N VAL A 760 21.79 -1.80 4.44
CA VAL A 760 22.06 -0.41 4.85
C VAL A 760 22.04 -0.31 6.38
N LEU A 761 21.04 -0.90 7.03
CA LEU A 761 20.95 -0.90 8.49
C LEU A 761 22.03 -1.76 9.15
N ALA A 762 22.44 -2.88 8.54
CA ALA A 762 23.61 -3.65 9.01
C ALA A 762 24.95 -2.90 8.84
N LEU A 763 25.06 -2.00 7.86
CA LEU A 763 26.19 -1.06 7.71
C LEU A 763 26.18 0.03 8.78
N VAL A 764 25.01 0.51 9.20
CA VAL A 764 24.83 1.45 10.33
C VAL A 764 25.14 0.78 11.68
N HIS A 765 24.71 -0.48 11.87
CA HIS A 765 25.00 -1.30 13.06
C HIS A 765 26.49 -1.57 13.28
N HIS A 766 27.33 -1.33 12.26
CA HIS A 766 28.78 -1.38 12.35
C HIS A 766 29.40 -0.17 13.07
N ASN A 767 28.65 0.91 13.30
CA ASN A 767 29.18 2.16 13.83
C ASN A 767 29.71 2.00 15.27
N ARG A 768 30.89 2.57 15.53
CA ARG A 768 31.53 2.56 16.86
C ARG A 768 31.33 3.86 17.65
N THR A 769 30.79 4.92 17.05
CA THR A 769 30.61 6.22 17.74
C THR A 769 29.38 6.27 18.63
N PHE A 770 28.32 5.53 18.28
CA PHE A 770 27.06 5.47 19.01
C PHE A 770 26.68 4.02 19.29
N ALA A 771 26.42 3.71 20.57
CA ALA A 771 26.00 2.39 21.00
C ALA A 771 24.99 2.52 22.17
N VAL A 772 24.01 1.63 22.22
CA VAL A 772 23.01 1.60 23.29
C VAL A 772 23.52 0.77 24.48
N GLN A 773 23.28 1.26 25.70
CA GLN A 773 23.64 0.50 26.92
C GLN A 773 22.77 -0.74 27.15
N LYS A 774 21.56 -0.76 26.58
CA LYS A 774 20.56 -1.83 26.72
C LYS A 774 19.98 -2.15 25.34
N PRO A 775 19.67 -3.42 25.03
CA PRO A 775 19.16 -3.81 23.70
C PRO A 775 17.86 -3.07 23.37
N ALA A 776 17.87 -2.36 22.25
CA ALA A 776 16.75 -1.58 21.74
C ALA A 776 15.85 -2.37 20.77
N GLU A 777 16.36 -3.43 20.14
CA GLU A 777 15.71 -4.22 19.07
C GLU A 777 14.20 -4.44 19.26
N ARG A 778 13.78 -4.99 20.40
CA ARG A 778 12.36 -5.33 20.67
C ARG A 778 11.48 -4.10 20.87
N LYS A 779 12.05 -3.00 21.37
CA LYS A 779 11.33 -1.73 21.50
C LYS A 779 11.17 -1.05 20.15
N ALA A 780 12.20 -1.12 19.30
CA ALA A 780 12.14 -0.64 17.94
C ALA A 780 11.13 -1.42 17.09
N VAL A 781 11.11 -2.76 17.18
CA VAL A 781 10.08 -3.60 16.55
C VAL A 781 8.68 -3.25 17.07
N PHE A 782 8.51 -3.03 18.38
CA PHE A 782 7.22 -2.56 18.91
C PHE A 782 6.81 -1.19 18.37
N ALA A 783 7.77 -0.26 18.26
CA ALA A 783 7.52 1.05 17.66
C ALA A 783 7.10 0.93 16.19
N MET A 784 7.69 0.03 15.39
CA MET A 784 7.22 -0.27 14.02
C MET A 784 5.76 -0.70 14.01
N LEU A 785 5.38 -1.65 14.87
CA LEU A 785 4.00 -2.14 14.93
C LEU A 785 3.01 -1.00 15.23
N CYS A 786 3.33 -0.12 16.18
CA CYS A 786 2.49 1.05 16.47
C CYS A 786 2.46 2.04 15.29
N LEU A 787 3.60 2.38 14.70
CA LEU A 787 3.68 3.31 13.56
C LEU A 787 2.93 2.80 12.33
N THR A 788 3.09 1.52 11.99
CA THR A 788 2.33 0.85 10.93
C THR A 788 0.83 0.82 11.23
N SER A 789 0.43 0.64 12.50
CA SER A 789 -0.97 0.77 12.91
C SER A 789 -1.52 2.18 12.72
N PHE A 790 -0.73 3.22 13.05
CA PHE A 790 -1.11 4.61 12.78
C PHE A 790 -1.20 4.94 11.28
N VAL A 791 -0.31 4.37 10.45
CA VAL A 791 -0.42 4.50 8.98
C VAL A 791 -1.72 3.88 8.48
N ILE A 792 -2.14 2.72 8.99
CA ILE A 792 -3.40 2.09 8.60
C ILE A 792 -4.60 2.97 8.97
N LEU A 793 -4.65 3.47 10.21
CA LEU A 793 -5.75 4.32 10.67
C LEU A 793 -5.80 5.67 9.95
N GLN A 794 -4.64 6.30 9.69
CA GLN A 794 -4.60 7.55 8.91
C GLN A 794 -4.94 7.30 7.44
N GLY A 795 -4.45 6.21 6.85
CA GLY A 795 -4.69 5.84 5.46
C GLY A 795 -6.16 5.62 5.15
N ALA A 796 -6.93 5.05 6.09
CA ALA A 796 -8.37 4.85 5.93
C ALA A 796 -9.09 6.18 5.72
N GLY A 797 -8.71 7.20 6.50
CA GLY A 797 -9.15 8.58 6.29
C GLY A 797 -8.74 9.12 4.92
N LEU A 798 -7.45 9.07 4.60
CA LEU A 798 -6.93 9.66 3.37
C LEU A 798 -7.53 9.06 2.09
N TYR A 799 -7.76 7.75 2.05
CA TYR A 799 -8.44 7.10 0.92
C TYR A 799 -9.94 7.40 0.91
N ALA A 800 -10.65 7.28 2.04
CA ALA A 800 -12.10 7.46 2.03
C ALA A 800 -12.52 8.91 1.68
N THR A 801 -11.70 9.91 2.06
CA THR A 801 -11.91 11.32 1.71
C THR A 801 -11.30 11.72 0.36
N PHE A 802 -10.65 10.81 -0.37
CA PHE A 802 -10.01 11.18 -1.62
C PHE A 802 -11.07 11.50 -2.67
N GLN A 803 -10.90 12.65 -3.32
CA GLN A 803 -11.67 13.04 -4.50
C GLN A 803 -10.66 13.21 -5.62
N MET A 804 -10.88 12.53 -6.76
CA MET A 804 -10.07 12.80 -7.95
C MET A 804 -10.34 14.25 -8.39
N PRO A 805 -9.31 15.01 -8.84
CA PRO A 805 -9.54 16.29 -9.50
C PRO A 805 -10.43 16.06 -10.72
N SER A 806 -11.57 16.76 -10.75
CA SER A 806 -12.52 16.79 -11.88
C SER A 806 -11.95 17.50 -13.10
#